data_AF-A0A3M1GPT7-F1
#
_entry.id   AF-A0A3M1GPT7-F1
#
_cell.length_a   1.000
_cell.length_b   1.000
_cell.length_c   1.000
_cell.angle_alpha   90.00
_cell.angle_beta   90.00
_cell.angle_gamma   90.00
#
_symmetry.space_group_name_H-M   'P 1'
#
loop_
_entity.id
_entity.type
_entity.pdbx_description
1 polymer ?
#
loop_
_entity_poly.entity_id
_entity_poly.type
_entity_poly.pdbx_seq_one_letter_code
_entity_poly.pdbx_strand_id
1 'polypeptide(L)'
;MAMKFSFGLMTAVGAVAPVLLVLAVLGAGWDRMWLKRVDRLTAFAGWSVDVAAMDADSATGYAGGVRRLVPPVEDGEAMQTIMAAQAMLASGEWVVRQVDHENAPEGRPEGTASVARWWVALLARIPGIGGAEAAQGVAVERAARLADPLLHGLWLAAMAMAAWRWFGRGAGVWVAAAAGLSYPLVTVFVPAAPARESWGVVLAGVQALALCRWRWTACRGGGESRTAALVAGLSGGALLWVCPAAQVLMAIGVALSAIWAGGWGWWQRRKADGARSGVRNGRSAIDAGGWAGLRFWAAAGAAVALSLWWLDGAGRGLPLRPERMHWAHAVAWLALGEALAGGAGVCAARRGGGTVGVRAWARAAGSGVCALGFAAAVLVAVHGYGGSALFEADPAAARLSRVGMVEAQSLGAWLAAEGASGPAMAVLLPVVVPWGLAAWLWWRRRSDEGERGAIALMGTVAAVFLVAAVVQLRWWAWLEAVLLGLIPAVVVGVRQALGLPFRRWVLAGAAILALAPGLLFVIRTAQRLGDAEWTPREAARLVARDYAWWLAARAGDAGAVVLAPPGFSTEVVYFGGLRTVASLEPQNEAGLAAAIRIVSAKSRGETQALLEARGVTHVVLPSWDLSLDALARIGRGQAGGEVPADSLVGALHRWALPLWLRPVAYSVPPLPGFDGFAVDTFAVVEEQEAAEAAARLAEFFVETGRAEALRAVRRRLARMSGNLAAAVGRARAAYALRDRAGFEEALGEVVALSSGPGGAVWMPWDRRVSLALVLADGGRMELARRELARCAAEIDAEGVRDLSTVALARFVELCGTLGLRVADPEARDLSLRLLPQAVRERVGRG
;
A
#
# COMPACT_ATOMS: atom_id res chain seq x y z
N MET A 1 18.05 -2.99 -47.75
CA MET A 1 16.93 -2.58 -46.87
C MET A 1 17.37 -2.32 -45.42
N ALA A 2 18.31 -3.09 -44.86
CA ALA A 2 18.87 -2.88 -43.50
C ALA A 2 19.59 -1.53 -43.27
N MET A 3 20.34 -1.02 -44.26
CA MET A 3 21.05 0.28 -44.13
C MET A 3 20.13 1.51 -44.02
N LYS A 4 18.98 1.52 -44.70
CA LYS A 4 17.97 2.60 -44.55
C LYS A 4 17.27 2.55 -43.18
N PHE A 5 17.19 1.38 -42.56
CA PHE A 5 16.61 1.20 -41.23
C PHE A 5 17.53 1.75 -40.13
N SER A 6 18.85 1.53 -40.26
CA SER A 6 19.85 2.03 -39.31
C SER A 6 19.99 3.56 -39.32
N PHE A 7 19.95 4.19 -40.51
CA PHE A 7 20.08 5.65 -40.63
C PHE A 7 18.83 6.42 -40.14
N GLY A 8 17.64 5.83 -40.33
CA GLY A 8 16.39 6.35 -39.78
C GLY A 8 16.30 6.24 -38.25
N LEU A 9 16.89 5.19 -37.66
CA LEU A 9 16.96 5.00 -36.21
C LEU A 9 17.94 5.99 -35.55
N MET A 10 19.13 6.22 -36.13
CA MET A 10 20.11 7.17 -35.56
C MET A 10 19.63 8.64 -35.64
N THR A 11 19.01 9.04 -36.75
CA THR A 11 18.39 10.38 -36.87
C THR A 11 17.11 10.52 -36.03
N ALA A 12 16.49 9.40 -35.64
CA ALA A 12 15.45 9.40 -34.65
C ALA A 12 16.03 9.63 -33.23
N VAL A 13 16.99 8.86 -32.77
CA VAL A 13 17.52 9.04 -31.40
C VAL A 13 17.93 10.50 -31.13
N GLY A 14 18.57 11.20 -32.07
CA GLY A 14 19.03 12.58 -31.88
C GLY A 14 17.99 13.68 -31.62
N ALA A 15 16.72 13.54 -32.03
CA ALA A 15 15.72 14.64 -31.91
C ALA A 15 14.81 14.53 -30.69
N VAL A 16 14.59 13.32 -30.17
CA VAL A 16 13.79 13.09 -28.94
C VAL A 16 14.71 12.89 -27.73
N ALA A 17 15.97 12.48 -27.92
CA ALA A 17 16.99 12.42 -26.88
C ALA A 17 17.09 13.69 -26.02
N PRO A 18 17.12 14.93 -26.55
CA PRO A 18 17.24 16.11 -25.68
C PRO A 18 16.00 16.33 -24.80
N VAL A 19 14.80 16.03 -25.30
CA VAL A 19 13.57 16.13 -24.50
C VAL A 19 13.52 15.02 -23.46
N LEU A 20 13.83 13.78 -23.84
CA LEU A 20 13.93 12.66 -22.90
C LEU A 20 15.03 12.91 -21.86
N LEU A 21 16.13 13.55 -22.23
CA LEU A 21 17.19 13.93 -21.32
C LEU A 21 16.72 14.98 -20.32
N VAL A 22 16.03 16.03 -20.77
CA VAL A 22 15.47 17.05 -19.85
C VAL A 22 14.44 16.42 -18.91
N LEU A 23 13.55 15.58 -19.42
CA LEU A 23 12.57 14.86 -18.61
C LEU A 23 13.22 13.87 -17.64
N ALA A 24 14.26 13.16 -18.08
CA ALA A 24 15.04 12.28 -17.24
C ALA A 24 15.80 13.05 -16.16
N VAL A 25 16.30 14.26 -16.45
CA VAL A 25 16.96 15.12 -15.45
C VAL A 25 15.94 15.63 -14.41
N LEU A 26 14.74 16.04 -14.85
CA LEU A 26 13.68 16.49 -13.94
C LEU A 26 13.12 15.33 -13.09
N GLY A 27 12.85 14.18 -13.72
CA GLY A 27 12.42 12.96 -13.04
C GLY A 27 13.49 12.43 -12.08
N ALA A 28 14.75 12.34 -12.51
CA ALA A 28 15.86 11.96 -11.63
C ALA A 28 16.05 12.95 -10.48
N GLY A 29 15.74 14.24 -10.68
CA GLY A 29 15.69 15.23 -9.60
C GLY A 29 14.66 14.83 -8.54
N TRP A 30 13.41 14.62 -8.97
CA TRP A 30 12.30 14.16 -8.13
C TRP A 30 12.64 12.85 -7.39
N ASP A 31 13.08 11.84 -8.12
CA ASP A 31 13.44 10.53 -7.55
C ASP A 31 14.58 10.65 -6.55
N ARG A 32 15.62 11.44 -6.85
CA ARG A 32 16.74 11.67 -5.92
C ARG A 32 16.28 12.30 -4.61
N MET A 33 15.29 13.17 -4.62
CA MET A 33 14.80 13.80 -3.38
C MET A 33 13.98 12.83 -2.54
N TRP A 34 13.12 12.02 -3.18
CA TRP A 34 12.42 10.94 -2.50
C TRP A 34 13.39 9.90 -1.96
N LEU A 35 14.38 9.48 -2.75
CA LEU A 35 15.44 8.57 -2.30
C LEU A 35 16.20 9.16 -1.11
N LYS A 36 16.57 10.45 -1.14
CA LYS A 36 17.16 11.12 0.04
C LYS A 36 16.23 11.13 1.26
N ARG A 37 14.92 11.27 1.07
CA ARG A 37 13.94 11.20 2.18
C ARG A 37 13.85 9.77 2.73
N VAL A 38 13.75 8.77 1.86
CA VAL A 38 13.74 7.35 2.21
C VAL A 38 15.03 6.95 2.94
N ASP A 39 16.18 7.42 2.46
CA ASP A 39 17.48 7.17 3.09
C ASP A 39 17.53 7.80 4.48
N ARG A 40 17.03 9.03 4.65
CA ARG A 40 16.92 9.67 5.97
C ARG A 40 16.02 8.90 6.94
N LEU A 41 14.84 8.46 6.49
CA LEU A 41 13.92 7.67 7.32
C LEU A 41 14.51 6.29 7.67
N THR A 42 15.11 5.63 6.68
CA THR A 42 15.70 4.29 6.84
C THR A 42 16.95 4.35 7.72
N ALA A 43 17.76 5.41 7.62
CA ALA A 43 18.98 5.59 8.41
C ALA A 43 18.73 6.10 9.84
N PHE A 44 17.53 6.61 10.14
CA PHE A 44 17.18 7.00 11.49
C PHE A 44 17.36 5.79 12.43
N ALA A 45 18.21 5.92 13.45
CA ALA A 45 18.45 4.83 14.38
C ALA A 45 17.23 4.61 15.29
N GLY A 46 16.98 3.35 15.67
CA GLY A 46 16.06 3.05 16.76
C GLY A 46 16.57 3.61 18.09
N TRP A 47 15.70 3.66 19.08
CA TRP A 47 16.04 4.08 20.45
C TRP A 47 15.83 2.96 21.47
N SER A 48 14.94 2.01 21.20
CA SER A 48 14.63 0.94 22.15
C SER A 48 15.52 -0.28 21.96
N VAL A 49 15.96 -0.54 20.73
CA VAL A 49 16.81 -1.66 20.35
C VAL A 49 17.81 -1.23 19.28
N ASP A 50 18.89 -2.01 19.16
CA ASP A 50 19.89 -1.77 18.13
C ASP A 50 19.34 -1.96 16.73
N VAL A 51 19.99 -1.30 15.77
CA VAL A 51 19.74 -1.55 14.36
C VAL A 51 20.16 -3.00 14.03
N ALA A 52 19.19 -3.82 13.64
CA ALA A 52 19.40 -5.25 13.43
C ALA A 52 20.53 -5.56 12.45
N ALA A 53 21.52 -6.36 12.88
CA ALA A 53 22.68 -6.72 12.09
C ALA A 53 22.29 -7.41 10.77
N MET A 54 23.15 -7.32 9.75
CA MET A 54 22.96 -8.10 8.53
C MET A 54 23.15 -9.58 8.82
N ASP A 55 22.31 -10.41 8.20
CA ASP A 55 22.34 -11.86 8.31
C ASP A 55 22.06 -12.46 6.93
N ALA A 56 23.03 -13.19 6.39
CA ALA A 56 22.94 -13.78 5.06
C ALA A 56 21.97 -14.95 4.98
N ASP A 57 21.73 -15.62 6.11
CA ASP A 57 20.86 -16.80 6.20
C ASP A 57 19.39 -16.40 6.45
N SER A 58 19.16 -15.15 6.85
CA SER A 58 17.82 -14.58 7.01
C SER A 58 17.17 -14.27 5.65
N ALA A 59 15.91 -14.66 5.49
CA ALA A 59 15.11 -14.31 4.31
C ALA A 59 14.97 -12.79 4.08
N THR A 60 15.02 -11.98 5.16
CA THR A 60 15.00 -10.51 5.05
C THR A 60 16.38 -9.92 4.85
N GLY A 61 17.44 -10.71 5.08
CA GLY A 61 18.82 -10.26 5.06
C GLY A 61 19.27 -9.57 6.36
N TYR A 62 18.41 -9.55 7.38
CA TYR A 62 18.70 -9.01 8.71
C TYR A 62 18.38 -10.04 9.81
N ALA A 63 19.18 -10.01 10.87
CA ALA A 63 19.00 -10.87 12.04
C ALA A 63 17.60 -10.69 12.65
N GLY A 64 16.97 -11.79 13.07
CA GLY A 64 15.63 -11.78 13.67
C GLY A 64 14.49 -11.54 12.68
N GLY A 65 14.74 -11.61 11.37
CA GLY A 65 13.68 -11.52 10.35
C GLY A 65 13.03 -10.12 10.24
N VAL A 66 13.69 -9.09 10.79
CA VAL A 66 13.20 -7.71 10.75
C VAL A 66 13.55 -7.02 9.43
N ARG A 67 12.97 -5.84 9.19
CA ARG A 67 13.23 -5.01 7.99
C ARG A 67 13.59 -3.59 8.35
N ARG A 68 14.43 -2.96 7.52
CA ARG A 68 14.95 -1.60 7.76
C ARG A 68 14.30 -0.54 6.90
N LEU A 69 14.02 -0.87 5.64
CA LEU A 69 13.46 0.08 4.68
C LEU A 69 12.11 0.61 5.18
N VAL A 70 12.01 1.93 5.36
CA VAL A 70 10.73 2.60 5.67
C VAL A 70 10.16 3.19 4.38
N PRO A 71 9.06 2.63 3.83
CA PRO A 71 8.40 3.22 2.67
C PRO A 71 7.92 4.64 3.01
N PRO A 72 8.06 5.60 2.08
CA PRO A 72 7.71 6.98 2.35
C PRO A 72 6.19 7.21 2.41
N VAL A 73 5.40 6.34 1.80
CA VAL A 73 3.93 6.43 1.72
C VAL A 73 3.29 5.32 2.52
N GLU A 74 2.08 5.57 3.06
CA GLU A 74 1.31 4.58 3.81
C GLU A 74 0.71 3.60 2.82
N ASP A 75 1.51 2.61 2.50
CA ASP A 75 1.17 1.65 1.46
C ASP A 75 1.48 0.25 1.99
N GLY A 76 0.45 -0.36 2.58
CA GLY A 76 0.52 -1.75 3.03
C GLY A 76 0.82 -2.71 1.87
N GLU A 77 0.39 -2.37 0.66
CA GLU A 77 0.64 -3.17 -0.54
C GLU A 77 2.13 -3.18 -0.90
N ALA A 78 2.81 -2.03 -0.78
CA ALA A 78 4.25 -1.94 -0.99
C ALA A 78 5.03 -2.82 0.01
N MET A 79 4.66 -2.77 1.29
CA MET A 79 5.27 -3.60 2.34
C MET A 79 5.08 -5.10 2.02
N GLN A 80 3.86 -5.50 1.67
CA GLN A 80 3.57 -6.89 1.29
C GLN A 80 4.28 -7.32 0.02
N THR A 81 4.40 -6.44 -0.98
CA THR A 81 5.13 -6.72 -2.21
C THR A 81 6.60 -7.02 -1.92
N ILE A 82 7.22 -6.25 -1.03
CA ILE A 82 8.60 -6.48 -0.59
C ILE A 82 8.72 -7.80 0.17
N MET A 83 7.82 -8.07 1.12
CA MET A 83 7.80 -9.32 1.88
C MET A 83 7.62 -10.54 0.97
N ALA A 84 6.69 -10.47 0.03
CA ALA A 84 6.43 -11.54 -0.92
C ALA A 84 7.63 -11.76 -1.85
N ALA A 85 8.29 -10.70 -2.33
CA ALA A 85 9.50 -10.82 -3.13
C ALA A 85 10.66 -11.46 -2.35
N GLN A 86 10.83 -11.13 -1.06
CA GLN A 86 11.81 -11.79 -0.18
C GLN A 86 11.48 -13.27 0.02
N ALA A 87 10.22 -13.58 0.33
CA ALA A 87 9.76 -14.96 0.50
C ALA A 87 9.98 -15.80 -0.77
N MET A 88 9.68 -15.26 -1.96
CA MET A 88 9.95 -15.90 -3.25
C MET A 88 11.43 -16.22 -3.47
N LEU A 89 12.31 -15.27 -3.18
CA LEU A 89 13.74 -15.48 -3.37
C LEU A 89 14.29 -16.48 -2.35
N ALA A 90 13.83 -16.43 -1.11
CA ALA A 90 14.25 -17.34 -0.05
C ALA A 90 13.77 -18.78 -0.27
N SER A 91 12.53 -18.99 -0.72
CA SER A 91 11.98 -20.33 -0.98
C SER A 91 12.38 -20.90 -2.35
N GLY A 92 12.85 -20.06 -3.27
CA GLY A 92 13.07 -20.42 -4.67
C GLY A 92 11.77 -20.59 -5.48
N GLU A 93 10.60 -20.32 -4.87
CA GLU A 93 9.31 -20.38 -5.55
C GLU A 93 9.03 -19.12 -6.36
N TRP A 94 8.33 -19.30 -7.49
CA TRP A 94 7.99 -18.20 -8.38
C TRP A 94 6.68 -17.48 -7.99
N VAL A 95 5.90 -18.06 -7.07
CA VAL A 95 4.57 -17.57 -6.69
C VAL A 95 4.36 -17.85 -5.20
N VAL A 96 4.25 -16.80 -4.38
CA VAL A 96 3.80 -16.96 -2.99
C VAL A 96 2.32 -17.28 -2.99
N ARG A 97 1.94 -18.40 -2.38
CA ARG A 97 0.55 -18.87 -2.35
C ARG A 97 -0.14 -18.67 -1.02
N GLN A 98 0.59 -18.72 0.08
CA GLN A 98 0.05 -18.59 1.40
C GLN A 98 0.95 -17.68 2.22
N VAL A 99 0.31 -16.95 3.10
CA VAL A 99 0.93 -15.97 3.98
C VAL A 99 0.53 -16.33 5.40
N ASP A 100 1.51 -16.69 6.22
CA ASP A 100 1.26 -17.17 7.58
C ASP A 100 1.39 -16.06 8.64
N HIS A 101 1.79 -14.86 8.22
CA HIS A 101 1.96 -13.71 9.11
C HIS A 101 0.68 -12.87 9.30
N GLU A 102 -0.38 -13.17 8.57
CA GLU A 102 -1.72 -12.58 8.73
C GLU A 102 -2.76 -13.68 8.96
N ASN A 103 -3.90 -13.36 9.56
CA ASN A 103 -4.92 -14.35 9.97
C ASN A 103 -4.36 -15.47 10.86
N ALA A 104 -3.50 -15.14 11.82
CA ALA A 104 -2.97 -16.14 12.73
C ALA A 104 -4.10 -16.93 13.44
N PRO A 105 -3.94 -18.24 13.67
CA PRO A 105 -2.81 -19.10 13.25
C PRO A 105 -2.97 -19.69 11.84
N GLU A 106 -4.12 -19.48 11.19
CA GLU A 106 -4.51 -20.17 9.95
C GLU A 106 -3.73 -19.68 8.71
N GLY A 107 -3.27 -18.44 8.73
CA GLY A 107 -2.73 -17.81 7.53
C GLY A 107 -3.83 -17.35 6.57
N ARG A 108 -3.44 -16.68 5.49
CA ARG A 108 -4.34 -16.34 4.39
C ARG A 108 -3.74 -16.66 3.03
N PRO A 109 -4.55 -16.90 2.00
CA PRO A 109 -4.03 -17.07 0.66
C PRO A 109 -3.57 -15.72 0.09
N GLU A 110 -2.38 -15.71 -0.53
CA GLU A 110 -1.90 -14.51 -1.23
C GLU A 110 -2.74 -14.26 -2.49
N GLY A 111 -3.32 -13.07 -2.58
CA GLY A 111 -4.35 -12.72 -3.57
C GLY A 111 -3.96 -11.62 -4.56
N THR A 112 -2.84 -10.95 -4.34
CA THR A 112 -2.35 -9.90 -5.25
C THR A 112 -1.66 -10.50 -6.47
N ALA A 113 -1.73 -9.79 -7.60
CA ALA A 113 -1.11 -10.23 -8.85
C ALA A 113 0.42 -10.21 -8.73
N SER A 114 1.07 -11.25 -9.24
CA SER A 114 2.52 -11.41 -9.08
C SER A 114 3.41 -10.34 -9.75
N VAL A 115 2.88 -9.45 -10.57
CA VAL A 115 3.69 -8.56 -11.43
C VAL A 115 4.69 -7.71 -10.65
N ALA A 116 4.26 -7.11 -9.54
CA ALA A 116 5.09 -6.19 -8.76
C ALA A 116 6.22 -6.95 -8.05
N ARG A 117 5.89 -8.09 -7.42
CA ARG A 117 6.90 -8.95 -6.77
C ARG A 117 7.88 -9.56 -7.77
N TRP A 118 7.45 -9.96 -8.96
CA TRP A 118 8.33 -10.43 -10.03
C TRP A 118 9.29 -9.33 -10.49
N TRP A 119 8.80 -8.10 -10.63
CA TRP A 119 9.62 -6.97 -11.02
C TRP A 119 10.69 -6.66 -9.97
N VAL A 120 10.32 -6.58 -8.69
CA VAL A 120 11.28 -6.33 -7.61
C VAL A 120 12.29 -7.48 -7.50
N ALA A 121 11.85 -8.73 -7.58
CA ALA A 121 12.73 -9.90 -7.52
C ALA A 121 13.72 -9.94 -8.72
N LEU A 122 13.27 -9.53 -9.93
CA LEU A 122 14.14 -9.41 -11.10
C LEU A 122 15.22 -8.35 -10.87
N LEU A 123 14.84 -7.18 -10.36
CA LEU A 123 15.79 -6.10 -10.08
C LEU A 123 16.78 -6.47 -8.97
N ALA A 124 16.34 -7.19 -7.93
CA ALA A 124 17.20 -7.66 -6.84
C ALA A 124 18.33 -8.58 -7.32
N ARG A 125 18.10 -9.33 -8.42
CA ARG A 125 19.10 -10.22 -9.03
C ARG A 125 20.13 -9.50 -9.91
N ILE A 126 19.95 -8.21 -10.20
CA ILE A 126 20.91 -7.43 -10.99
C ILE A 126 22.07 -7.00 -10.06
N PRO A 127 23.32 -7.44 -10.29
CA PRO A 127 24.42 -7.21 -9.35
C PRO A 127 24.67 -5.73 -9.01
N GLY A 128 24.46 -4.82 -9.96
CA GLY A 128 24.62 -3.38 -9.75
C GLY A 128 23.49 -2.71 -8.95
N ILE A 129 22.37 -3.41 -8.73
CA ILE A 129 21.21 -2.92 -7.96
C ILE A 129 21.13 -3.63 -6.61
N GLY A 130 21.24 -4.97 -6.61
CA GLY A 130 21.27 -5.76 -5.38
C GLY A 130 22.55 -5.55 -4.56
N GLY A 131 23.67 -5.31 -5.23
CA GLY A 131 25.01 -5.31 -4.65
C GLY A 131 25.59 -6.73 -4.63
N ALA A 132 26.82 -6.88 -5.13
CA ALA A 132 27.44 -8.19 -5.35
C ALA A 132 27.61 -9.05 -4.09
N GLU A 133 27.61 -8.44 -2.91
CA GLU A 133 27.86 -9.10 -1.61
C GLU A 133 26.68 -8.99 -0.62
N ALA A 134 25.53 -8.44 -1.05
CA ALA A 134 24.40 -8.27 -0.14
C ALA A 134 23.60 -9.58 0.02
N ALA A 135 23.19 -9.87 1.26
CA ALA A 135 22.17 -10.88 1.53
C ALA A 135 20.94 -10.64 0.64
N GLN A 136 20.33 -11.72 0.12
CA GLN A 136 19.27 -11.61 -0.89
C GLN A 136 18.11 -10.72 -0.45
N GLY A 137 17.70 -10.78 0.83
CA GLY A 137 16.63 -9.94 1.35
C GLY A 137 16.97 -8.44 1.39
N VAL A 138 18.24 -8.07 1.63
CA VAL A 138 18.71 -6.67 1.53
C VAL A 138 18.72 -6.22 0.07
N ALA A 139 19.08 -7.10 -0.86
CA ALA A 139 19.00 -6.80 -2.29
C ALA A 139 17.56 -6.49 -2.74
N VAL A 140 16.55 -7.14 -2.15
CA VAL A 140 15.12 -6.80 -2.38
C VAL A 140 14.79 -5.39 -1.89
N GLU A 141 15.17 -5.01 -0.68
CA GLU A 141 14.93 -3.65 -0.17
C GLU A 141 15.61 -2.59 -1.06
N ARG A 142 16.84 -2.85 -1.54
CA ARG A 142 17.53 -1.96 -2.48
C ARG A 142 16.83 -1.87 -3.82
N ALA A 143 16.37 -3.01 -4.35
CA ALA A 143 15.61 -3.06 -5.59
C ALA A 143 14.29 -2.28 -5.47
N ALA A 144 13.57 -2.40 -4.36
CA ALA A 144 12.32 -1.69 -4.10
C ALA A 144 12.49 -0.16 -4.17
N ARG A 145 13.63 0.37 -3.75
CA ARG A 145 13.94 1.82 -3.87
C ARG A 145 13.93 2.31 -5.32
N LEU A 146 14.37 1.47 -6.25
CA LEU A 146 14.52 1.82 -7.66
C LEU A 146 13.42 1.25 -8.56
N ALA A 147 12.57 0.35 -8.04
CA ALA A 147 11.60 -0.39 -8.83
C ALA A 147 10.67 0.51 -9.64
N ASP A 148 10.01 1.45 -8.96
CA ASP A 148 9.06 2.36 -9.59
C ASP A 148 9.71 3.45 -10.44
N PRO A 149 10.80 4.11 -9.99
CA PRO A 149 11.56 5.04 -10.84
C PRO A 149 12.06 4.42 -12.16
N LEU A 150 12.60 3.20 -12.09
CA LEU A 150 13.05 2.48 -13.29
C LEU A 150 11.87 2.10 -14.19
N LEU A 151 10.77 1.65 -13.61
CA LEU A 151 9.55 1.34 -14.37
C LEU A 151 9.01 2.58 -15.07
N HIS A 152 8.95 3.73 -14.39
CA HIS A 152 8.53 5.01 -14.95
C HIS A 152 9.43 5.45 -16.10
N GLY A 153 10.75 5.41 -15.91
CA GLY A 153 11.72 5.77 -16.94
C GLY A 153 11.63 4.89 -18.18
N LEU A 154 11.52 3.56 -17.99
CA LEU A 154 11.34 2.60 -19.09
C LEU A 154 10.03 2.83 -19.84
N TRP A 155 8.94 3.04 -19.10
CA TRP A 155 7.63 3.29 -19.68
C TRP A 155 7.59 4.62 -20.45
N LEU A 156 8.15 5.70 -19.90
CA LEU A 156 8.25 6.99 -20.57
C LEU A 156 9.01 6.87 -21.89
N ALA A 157 10.17 6.21 -21.88
CA ALA A 157 10.96 5.98 -23.09
C ALA A 157 10.20 5.14 -24.13
N ALA A 158 9.56 4.05 -23.70
CA ALA A 158 8.79 3.17 -24.57
C ALA A 158 7.58 3.89 -25.20
N MET A 159 6.81 4.62 -24.39
CA MET A 159 5.64 5.39 -24.85
C MET A 159 6.03 6.52 -25.79
N ALA A 160 7.10 7.26 -25.48
CA ALA A 160 7.61 8.32 -26.34
C ALA A 160 8.08 7.79 -27.70
N MET A 161 8.83 6.69 -27.71
CA MET A 161 9.29 6.03 -28.94
C MET A 161 8.12 5.45 -29.74
N ALA A 162 7.16 4.79 -29.10
CA ALA A 162 5.98 4.26 -29.77
C ALA A 162 5.14 5.39 -30.38
N ALA A 163 4.83 6.43 -29.62
CA ALA A 163 4.06 7.59 -30.09
C ALA A 163 4.77 8.32 -31.22
N TRP A 164 6.10 8.45 -31.14
CA TRP A 164 6.88 8.96 -32.27
C TRP A 164 6.74 8.04 -33.48
N ARG A 165 7.09 6.76 -33.37
CA ARG A 165 7.06 5.83 -34.50
C ARG A 165 5.69 5.81 -35.18
N TRP A 166 4.62 5.90 -34.39
CA TRP A 166 3.25 5.75 -34.87
C TRP A 166 2.59 7.04 -35.36
N PHE A 167 2.94 8.21 -34.78
CA PHE A 167 2.25 9.49 -35.01
C PHE A 167 3.19 10.67 -35.34
N GLY A 168 4.51 10.45 -35.27
CA GLY A 168 5.55 11.43 -35.58
C GLY A 168 6.15 12.12 -34.36
N ARG A 169 7.28 12.82 -34.58
CA ARG A 169 8.14 13.41 -33.52
C ARG A 169 7.37 14.26 -32.50
N GLY A 170 6.44 15.08 -32.98
CA GLY A 170 5.67 15.98 -32.12
C GLY A 170 4.80 15.22 -31.11
N ALA A 171 4.15 14.14 -31.55
CA ALA A 171 3.34 13.31 -30.65
C ALA A 171 4.22 12.60 -29.60
N GLY A 172 5.40 12.11 -30.00
CA GLY A 172 6.37 11.51 -29.08
C GLY A 172 6.82 12.46 -27.97
N VAL A 173 7.16 13.70 -28.31
CA VAL A 173 7.53 14.74 -27.32
C VAL A 173 6.40 15.04 -26.35
N TRP A 174 5.16 15.15 -26.86
CA TRP A 174 4.00 15.45 -26.03
C TRP A 174 3.62 14.30 -25.10
N VAL A 175 3.67 13.05 -25.58
CA VAL A 175 3.42 11.88 -24.75
C VAL A 175 4.50 11.75 -23.68
N ALA A 176 5.78 11.98 -24.03
CA ALA A 176 6.87 12.00 -23.06
C ALA A 176 6.66 13.08 -21.99
N ALA A 177 6.32 14.30 -22.41
CA ALA A 177 6.09 15.42 -21.49
C ALA A 177 4.88 15.17 -20.57
N ALA A 178 3.78 14.66 -21.10
CA ALA A 178 2.60 14.32 -20.28
C ALA A 178 2.91 13.16 -19.32
N ALA A 179 3.57 12.09 -19.77
CA ALA A 179 3.92 10.96 -18.91
C ALA A 179 4.98 11.30 -17.86
N GLY A 180 5.86 12.28 -18.12
CA GLY A 180 6.94 12.66 -17.22
C GLY A 180 6.64 13.86 -16.31
N LEU A 181 5.65 14.70 -16.64
CA LEU A 181 5.39 15.96 -15.92
C LEU A 181 3.97 16.10 -15.37
N SER A 182 3.05 15.18 -15.71
CA SER A 182 1.71 15.22 -15.15
C SER A 182 1.73 14.78 -13.69
N TYR A 183 1.26 15.67 -12.81
CA TYR A 183 1.44 15.50 -11.36
C TYR A 183 0.82 14.20 -10.83
N PRO A 184 -0.49 13.91 -11.06
CA PRO A 184 -1.11 12.68 -10.57
C PRO A 184 -0.42 11.40 -11.04
N LEU A 185 0.09 11.41 -12.26
CA LEU A 185 0.70 10.25 -12.89
C LEU A 185 2.14 10.01 -12.41
N VAL A 186 2.92 11.07 -12.17
CA VAL A 186 4.26 10.96 -11.57
C VAL A 186 4.19 10.49 -10.12
N THR A 187 3.14 10.87 -9.38
CA THR A 187 2.97 10.46 -7.98
C THR A 187 2.62 8.99 -7.77
N VAL A 188 2.30 8.25 -8.83
CA VAL A 188 2.10 6.79 -8.75
C VAL A 188 3.45 6.08 -8.56
N PHE A 189 4.49 6.55 -9.26
CA PHE A 189 5.81 5.92 -9.27
C PHE A 189 6.68 6.44 -8.13
N VAL A 190 6.47 5.94 -6.91
CA VAL A 190 7.19 6.42 -5.72
C VAL A 190 8.36 5.49 -5.38
N PRO A 191 9.58 6.02 -5.18
CA PRO A 191 10.71 5.23 -4.70
C PRO A 191 10.38 4.50 -3.40
N ALA A 192 10.78 3.22 -3.30
CA ALA A 192 10.56 2.36 -2.14
C ALA A 192 9.09 2.00 -1.84
N ALA A 193 8.16 2.30 -2.73
CA ALA A 193 6.76 1.89 -2.63
C ALA A 193 6.29 1.14 -3.89
N PRO A 194 6.90 -0.03 -4.22
CA PRO A 194 6.49 -0.78 -5.40
C PRO A 194 5.07 -1.31 -5.24
N ALA A 195 4.16 -0.88 -6.11
CA ALA A 195 2.75 -1.27 -6.07
C ALA A 195 2.29 -1.89 -7.39
N ARG A 196 1.20 -2.68 -7.35
CA ARG A 196 0.52 -3.18 -8.55
C ARG A 196 -0.10 -2.04 -9.36
N GLU A 197 -0.46 -0.94 -8.70
CA GLU A 197 -1.08 0.22 -9.33
C GLU A 197 -0.16 0.82 -10.41
N SER A 198 1.14 0.96 -10.12
CA SER A 198 2.17 1.45 -11.05
C SER A 198 2.20 0.63 -12.34
N TRP A 199 2.11 -0.70 -12.23
CA TRP A 199 1.98 -1.58 -13.40
C TRP A 199 0.65 -1.44 -14.13
N GLY A 200 -0.44 -1.26 -13.39
CA GLY A 200 -1.76 -1.00 -13.95
C GLY A 200 -1.80 0.26 -14.82
N VAL A 201 -1.26 1.36 -14.32
CA VAL A 201 -1.13 2.64 -15.05
C VAL A 201 -0.28 2.47 -16.33
N VAL A 202 0.85 1.76 -16.23
CA VAL A 202 1.71 1.44 -17.39
C VAL A 202 0.93 0.71 -18.47
N LEU A 203 0.23 -0.37 -18.09
CA LEU A 203 -0.51 -1.22 -19.02
C LEU A 203 -1.71 -0.49 -19.63
N ALA A 204 -2.42 0.32 -18.85
CA ALA A 204 -3.53 1.16 -19.33
C ALA A 204 -3.05 2.19 -20.36
N GLY A 205 -1.91 2.85 -20.11
CA GLY A 205 -1.31 3.79 -21.05
C GLY A 205 -0.88 3.13 -22.36
N VAL A 206 -0.21 1.97 -22.28
CA VAL A 206 0.19 1.19 -23.48
C VAL A 206 -1.04 0.77 -24.28
N GLN A 207 -2.08 0.26 -23.61
CA GLN A 207 -3.34 -0.13 -24.24
C GLN A 207 -4.02 1.05 -24.94
N ALA A 208 -4.12 2.20 -24.26
CA ALA A 208 -4.72 3.42 -24.79
C ALA A 208 -4.02 3.91 -26.07
N LEU A 209 -2.68 3.95 -26.06
CA LEU A 209 -1.90 4.37 -27.23
C LEU A 209 -2.06 3.38 -28.40
N ALA A 210 -2.06 2.08 -28.12
CA ALA A 210 -2.25 1.03 -29.12
C ALA A 210 -3.67 1.03 -29.72
N LEU A 211 -4.71 1.24 -28.90
CA LEU A 211 -6.10 1.40 -29.34
C LEU A 211 -6.27 2.63 -30.24
N CYS A 212 -5.68 3.76 -29.85
CA CYS A 212 -5.64 4.97 -30.67
C CYS A 212 -5.01 4.66 -32.05
N ARG A 213 -3.85 3.99 -32.07
CA ARG A 213 -3.15 3.67 -33.33
C ARG A 213 -3.92 2.68 -34.19
N TRP A 214 -4.50 1.65 -33.58
CA TRP A 214 -5.38 0.70 -34.27
C TRP A 214 -6.50 1.45 -34.98
N ARG A 215 -7.24 2.28 -34.24
CA ARG A 215 -8.40 3.01 -34.77
C ARG A 215 -8.03 4.01 -35.85
N TRP A 216 -6.91 4.71 -35.68
CA TRP A 216 -6.36 5.66 -36.64
C TRP A 216 -6.07 5.01 -38.01
N THR A 217 -5.51 3.79 -37.99
CA THR A 217 -5.10 3.10 -39.22
C THR A 217 -6.09 2.10 -39.78
N ALA A 218 -7.04 1.64 -38.97
CA ALA A 218 -8.17 0.85 -39.44
C ALA A 218 -8.97 1.60 -40.54
N CYS A 219 -9.04 2.94 -40.48
CA CYS A 219 -9.64 3.76 -41.55
C CYS A 219 -8.83 3.78 -42.85
N ARG A 220 -7.55 3.39 -42.81
CA ARG A 220 -6.60 3.49 -43.95
C ARG A 220 -6.27 2.13 -44.59
N GLY A 221 -6.82 1.02 -44.07
CA GLY A 221 -6.74 -0.31 -44.70
C GLY A 221 -5.39 -1.05 -44.63
N GLY A 222 -4.48 -0.69 -43.71
CA GLY A 222 -3.11 -1.26 -43.64
C GLY A 222 -2.90 -2.41 -42.64
N GLY A 223 -1.88 -3.26 -42.90
CA GLY A 223 -1.48 -4.39 -42.04
C GLY A 223 -1.00 -4.02 -40.63
N GLU A 224 -0.47 -2.79 -40.46
CA GLU A 224 -0.07 -2.22 -39.16
C GLU A 224 -1.25 -2.06 -38.16
N SER A 225 -2.49 -2.14 -38.65
CA SER A 225 -3.69 -2.15 -37.80
C SER A 225 -3.76 -3.41 -36.93
N ARG A 226 -3.29 -4.57 -37.44
CA ARG A 226 -3.31 -5.84 -36.69
C ARG A 226 -2.31 -5.86 -35.55
N THR A 227 -1.10 -5.34 -35.76
CA THR A 227 -0.07 -5.26 -34.71
C THR A 227 -0.50 -4.34 -33.58
N ALA A 228 -1.14 -3.20 -33.89
CA ALA A 228 -1.66 -2.30 -32.86
C ALA A 228 -2.82 -2.94 -32.06
N ALA A 229 -3.72 -3.65 -32.73
CA ALA A 229 -4.79 -4.40 -32.05
C ALA A 229 -4.24 -5.53 -31.17
N LEU A 230 -3.21 -6.24 -31.64
CA LEU A 230 -2.51 -7.27 -30.86
C LEU A 230 -1.89 -6.67 -29.59
N VAL A 231 -1.10 -5.60 -29.72
CA VAL A 231 -0.47 -4.95 -28.56
C VAL A 231 -1.51 -4.46 -27.57
N ALA A 232 -2.59 -3.82 -28.04
CA ALA A 232 -3.71 -3.40 -27.19
C ALA A 232 -4.38 -4.59 -26.48
N GLY A 233 -4.47 -5.74 -27.15
CA GLY A 233 -5.01 -6.97 -26.59
C GLY A 233 -4.11 -7.54 -25.51
N LEU A 234 -2.81 -7.72 -25.80
CA LEU A 234 -1.82 -8.23 -24.86
C LEU A 234 -1.74 -7.37 -23.59
N SER A 235 -1.61 -6.04 -23.75
CA SER A 235 -1.57 -5.12 -22.61
C SER A 235 -2.88 -5.13 -21.84
N GLY A 236 -4.01 -5.30 -22.54
CA GLY A 236 -5.31 -5.42 -21.90
C GLY A 236 -5.52 -6.73 -21.13
N GLY A 237 -4.99 -7.85 -21.63
CA GLY A 237 -5.00 -9.12 -20.90
C GLY A 237 -4.18 -9.05 -19.63
N ALA A 238 -2.98 -8.45 -19.71
CA ALA A 238 -2.15 -8.19 -18.55
C ALA A 238 -2.82 -7.20 -17.57
N LEU A 239 -3.48 -6.16 -18.08
CA LEU A 239 -4.21 -5.21 -17.23
C LEU A 239 -5.37 -5.89 -16.50
N LEU A 240 -6.09 -6.80 -17.15
CA LEU A 240 -7.15 -7.58 -16.53
C LEU A 240 -6.64 -8.43 -15.36
N TRP A 241 -5.41 -8.96 -15.47
CA TRP A 241 -4.76 -9.70 -14.41
C TRP A 241 -4.35 -8.82 -13.22
N VAL A 242 -3.82 -7.62 -13.49
CA VAL A 242 -3.35 -6.68 -12.45
C VAL A 242 -4.50 -5.94 -11.76
N CYS A 243 -5.42 -5.38 -12.54
CA CYS A 243 -6.55 -4.59 -12.06
C CYS A 243 -7.78 -4.84 -12.94
N PRO A 244 -8.63 -5.83 -12.58
CA PRO A 244 -9.83 -6.15 -13.33
C PRO A 244 -10.77 -4.95 -13.51
N ALA A 245 -10.93 -4.13 -12.48
CA ALA A 245 -11.80 -2.96 -12.49
C ALA A 245 -11.39 -1.91 -13.53
N ALA A 246 -10.09 -1.56 -13.61
CA ALA A 246 -9.59 -0.63 -14.62
C ALA A 246 -9.85 -1.14 -16.03
N GLN A 247 -9.67 -2.45 -16.25
CA GLN A 247 -9.90 -3.04 -17.55
C GLN A 247 -11.39 -3.10 -17.93
N VAL A 248 -12.28 -3.30 -16.96
CA VAL A 248 -13.74 -3.21 -17.20
C VAL A 248 -14.11 -1.80 -17.66
N LEU A 249 -13.60 -0.74 -17.02
CA LEU A 249 -13.83 0.65 -17.45
C LEU A 249 -13.33 0.90 -18.88
N MET A 250 -12.15 0.39 -19.21
CA MET A 250 -11.58 0.47 -20.55
C MET A 250 -12.46 -0.25 -21.58
N ALA A 251 -12.95 -1.46 -21.29
CA ALA A 251 -13.87 -2.20 -22.14
C ALA A 251 -15.21 -1.47 -22.36
N ILE A 252 -15.79 -0.90 -21.30
CA ILE A 252 -17.02 -0.10 -21.38
C ILE A 252 -16.80 1.09 -22.32
N GLY A 253 -15.68 1.80 -22.17
CA GLY A 253 -15.32 2.92 -23.06
C GLY A 253 -15.21 2.52 -24.53
N VAL A 254 -14.55 1.39 -24.81
CA VAL A 254 -14.44 0.85 -26.18
C VAL A 254 -15.80 0.46 -26.75
N ALA A 255 -16.65 -0.19 -25.94
CA ALA A 255 -17.99 -0.60 -26.34
C ALA A 255 -18.91 0.61 -26.62
N LEU A 256 -18.93 1.60 -25.72
CA LEU A 256 -19.68 2.84 -25.91
C LEU A 256 -19.22 3.61 -27.14
N SER A 257 -17.91 3.64 -27.41
CA SER A 257 -17.39 4.28 -28.62
C SER A 257 -17.87 3.56 -29.89
N ALA A 258 -17.94 2.23 -29.87
CA ALA A 258 -18.44 1.45 -31.00
C ALA A 258 -19.91 1.75 -31.29
N ILE A 259 -20.74 1.84 -30.25
CA ILE A 259 -22.15 2.23 -30.34
C ILE A 259 -22.27 3.66 -30.89
N TRP A 260 -21.49 4.60 -30.34
CA TRP A 260 -21.53 5.99 -30.76
C TRP A 260 -21.10 6.19 -32.22
N ALA A 261 -20.03 5.52 -32.65
CA ALA A 261 -19.57 5.53 -34.04
C ALA A 261 -20.64 4.95 -34.99
N GLY A 262 -21.36 3.91 -34.56
CA GLY A 262 -22.49 3.34 -35.31
C GLY A 262 -23.68 4.29 -35.45
N GLY A 263 -24.09 4.94 -34.36
CA GLY A 263 -25.20 5.90 -34.35
C GLY A 263 -24.90 7.19 -35.11
N TRP A 264 -23.68 7.73 -34.97
CA TRP A 264 -23.25 8.93 -35.67
C TRP A 264 -23.23 8.75 -37.19
N GLY A 265 -22.70 7.62 -37.67
CA GLY A 265 -22.69 7.29 -39.09
C GLY A 265 -24.10 7.15 -39.68
N TRP A 266 -25.05 6.64 -38.91
CA TRP A 266 -26.46 6.58 -39.30
C TRP A 266 -27.11 7.97 -39.41
N TRP A 267 -26.85 8.85 -38.44
CA TRP A 267 -27.38 10.22 -38.44
C TRP A 267 -26.85 11.07 -39.59
N GLN A 268 -25.55 10.97 -39.91
CA GLN A 268 -24.96 11.68 -41.05
C GLN A 268 -25.60 11.26 -42.39
N ARG A 269 -25.98 9.98 -42.55
CA ARG A 269 -26.66 9.51 -43.75
C ARG A 269 -28.08 10.05 -43.88
N ARG A 270 -28.87 10.12 -42.80
CA ARG A 270 -30.20 10.78 -42.87
C ARG A 270 -30.13 12.22 -43.38
N LYS A 271 -29.06 12.95 -43.06
CA LYS A 271 -28.82 14.29 -43.58
C LYS A 271 -28.36 14.30 -45.04
N ALA A 272 -27.61 13.30 -45.48
CA ALA A 272 -27.14 13.17 -46.86
C ALA A 272 -28.20 12.61 -47.82
N ASP A 273 -29.02 11.65 -47.37
CA ASP A 273 -30.12 11.06 -48.15
C ASP A 273 -31.27 12.07 -48.36
N GLY A 274 -31.39 13.10 -47.51
CA GLY A 274 -32.24 14.27 -47.75
C GLY A 274 -31.65 15.28 -48.74
N ALA A 275 -30.39 15.12 -49.16
CA ALA A 275 -29.65 16.02 -50.03
C ALA A 275 -28.98 15.24 -51.19
N ARG A 276 -29.81 14.89 -52.19
CA ARG A 276 -29.46 14.35 -53.53
C ARG A 276 -29.04 12.88 -53.61
N SER A 277 -29.94 12.10 -54.20
CA SER A 277 -29.68 10.88 -54.96
C SER A 277 -28.71 11.17 -56.11
N GLY A 278 -27.53 10.55 -56.13
CA GLY A 278 -26.68 10.66 -57.33
C GLY A 278 -25.27 10.09 -57.31
N VAL A 279 -24.62 9.88 -56.16
CA VAL A 279 -23.25 9.33 -56.15
C VAL A 279 -23.16 8.11 -55.25
N ARG A 280 -23.44 6.96 -55.86
CA ARG A 280 -23.42 5.64 -55.23
C ARG A 280 -22.24 4.83 -55.78
N ASN A 281 -21.02 5.34 -55.69
CA ASN A 281 -19.81 4.57 -56.10
C ASN A 281 -18.55 5.03 -55.35
N GLY A 282 -18.63 5.03 -54.02
CA GLY A 282 -17.46 4.94 -53.18
C GLY A 282 -17.81 4.00 -52.04
N ARG A 283 -17.45 2.71 -52.17
CA ARG A 283 -17.36 1.83 -51.00
C ARG A 283 -16.36 2.51 -50.07
N SER A 284 -16.84 3.28 -49.10
CA SER A 284 -15.93 3.77 -48.07
C SER A 284 -15.35 2.52 -47.40
N ALA A 285 -14.03 2.43 -47.37
CA ALA A 285 -13.27 1.29 -46.85
C ALA A 285 -13.48 1.04 -45.33
N ILE A 286 -14.51 1.67 -44.75
CA ILE A 286 -14.99 1.54 -43.37
C ILE A 286 -15.75 0.21 -43.16
N ASP A 287 -16.17 -0.45 -44.25
CA ASP A 287 -17.07 -1.60 -44.16
C ASP A 287 -16.30 -2.93 -43.95
N ALA A 288 -16.61 -3.59 -42.84
CA ALA A 288 -16.17 -4.94 -42.39
C ALA A 288 -14.70 -5.15 -41.97
N GLY A 289 -13.70 -4.53 -42.62
CA GLY A 289 -12.28 -4.83 -42.37
C GLY A 289 -11.70 -4.28 -41.06
N GLY A 290 -12.06 -3.05 -40.68
CA GLY A 290 -11.47 -2.38 -39.51
C GLY A 290 -11.89 -2.99 -38.17
N TRP A 291 -13.10 -3.54 -38.08
CA TRP A 291 -13.67 -4.10 -36.85
C TRP A 291 -13.22 -5.54 -36.59
N ALA A 292 -12.65 -6.24 -37.57
CA ALA A 292 -11.98 -7.52 -37.37
C ALA A 292 -10.79 -7.41 -36.40
N GLY A 293 -10.19 -6.21 -36.25
CA GLY A 293 -9.16 -5.95 -35.26
C GLY A 293 -9.61 -6.15 -33.81
N LEU A 294 -10.90 -5.97 -33.50
CA LEU A 294 -11.43 -6.22 -32.16
C LEU A 294 -11.40 -7.70 -31.79
N ARG A 295 -11.48 -8.60 -32.77
CA ARG A 295 -11.31 -10.04 -32.51
C ARG A 295 -9.89 -10.36 -32.09
N PHE A 296 -8.90 -9.78 -32.77
CA PHE A 296 -7.49 -9.94 -32.40
C PHE A 296 -7.20 -9.35 -31.02
N TRP A 297 -7.73 -8.17 -30.73
CA TRP A 297 -7.65 -7.53 -29.42
C TRP A 297 -8.25 -8.42 -28.31
N ALA A 298 -9.44 -8.94 -28.54
CA ALA A 298 -10.12 -9.78 -27.56
C ALA A 298 -9.43 -11.15 -27.39
N ALA A 299 -9.07 -11.81 -28.49
CA ALA A 299 -8.38 -13.10 -28.47
C ALA A 299 -7.02 -13.01 -27.76
N ALA A 300 -6.22 -12.00 -28.10
CA ALA A 300 -4.92 -11.79 -27.47
C ALA A 300 -5.06 -11.46 -25.98
N GLY A 301 -6.00 -10.58 -25.62
CA GLY A 301 -6.22 -10.21 -24.22
C GLY A 301 -6.68 -11.39 -23.38
N ALA A 302 -7.60 -12.20 -23.88
CA ALA A 302 -8.06 -13.38 -23.15
C ALA A 302 -7.00 -14.47 -23.06
N ALA A 303 -6.22 -14.70 -24.13
CA ALA A 303 -5.12 -15.65 -24.10
C ALA A 303 -4.07 -15.26 -23.03
N VAL A 304 -3.68 -13.98 -22.97
CA VAL A 304 -2.75 -13.48 -21.96
C VAL A 304 -3.34 -13.57 -20.56
N ALA A 305 -4.58 -13.12 -20.38
CA ALA A 305 -5.23 -13.17 -19.07
C ALA A 305 -5.34 -14.60 -18.55
N LEU A 306 -5.78 -15.56 -19.39
CA LEU A 306 -5.86 -16.99 -19.02
C LEU A 306 -4.47 -17.58 -18.72
N SER A 307 -3.45 -17.20 -19.49
CA SER A 307 -2.09 -17.68 -19.27
C SER A 307 -1.53 -17.15 -17.93
N LEU A 308 -1.74 -15.87 -17.63
CA LEU A 308 -1.29 -15.28 -16.37
C LEU A 308 -2.07 -15.81 -15.17
N TRP A 309 -3.39 -15.97 -15.31
CA TRP A 309 -4.22 -16.66 -14.32
C TRP A 309 -3.73 -18.07 -14.05
N TRP A 310 -3.39 -18.82 -15.09
CA TRP A 310 -2.85 -20.17 -14.94
C TRP A 310 -1.48 -20.15 -14.26
N LEU A 311 -0.57 -19.26 -14.64
CA LEU A 311 0.76 -19.16 -14.03
C LEU A 311 0.69 -18.79 -12.54
N ASP A 312 -0.22 -17.89 -12.18
CA ASP A 312 -0.41 -17.41 -10.80
C ASP A 312 -1.29 -18.35 -9.95
N GLY A 313 -2.12 -19.16 -10.62
CA GLY A 313 -3.14 -20.03 -10.02
C GLY A 313 -2.89 -21.54 -10.12
N ALA A 314 -1.90 -22.00 -10.91
CA ALA A 314 -1.66 -23.42 -11.15
C ALA A 314 -1.47 -24.21 -9.84
N GLY A 315 -2.33 -25.20 -9.60
CA GLY A 315 -2.28 -26.03 -8.38
C GLY A 315 -3.16 -25.56 -7.23
N ARG A 316 -3.86 -24.43 -7.37
CA ARG A 316 -4.99 -24.07 -6.51
C ARG A 316 -6.27 -24.57 -7.19
N GLY A 317 -7.13 -25.32 -6.50
CA GLY A 317 -8.43 -25.71 -7.05
C GLY A 317 -9.20 -24.49 -7.56
N LEU A 318 -10.13 -24.66 -8.53
CA LEU A 318 -10.88 -23.56 -9.16
C LEU A 318 -11.59 -22.71 -8.09
N PRO A 319 -11.09 -21.51 -7.73
CA PRO A 319 -11.72 -20.72 -6.69
C PRO A 319 -12.99 -20.10 -7.26
N LEU A 320 -14.12 -20.32 -6.59
CA LEU A 320 -15.43 -19.78 -6.98
C LEU A 320 -15.60 -18.28 -6.66
N ARG A 321 -14.66 -17.66 -5.92
CA ARG A 321 -14.74 -16.25 -5.53
C ARG A 321 -14.20 -15.32 -6.64
N PRO A 322 -14.96 -14.30 -7.07
CA PRO A 322 -14.58 -13.39 -8.16
C PRO A 322 -13.63 -12.27 -7.75
N GLU A 323 -13.19 -12.20 -6.48
CA GLU A 323 -12.26 -11.17 -5.96
C GLU A 323 -10.89 -11.16 -6.66
N ARG A 324 -10.54 -12.26 -7.33
CA ARG A 324 -9.31 -12.42 -8.12
C ARG A 324 -9.64 -12.39 -9.61
N MET A 325 -8.64 -12.24 -10.47
CA MET A 325 -8.83 -12.46 -11.90
C MET A 325 -9.37 -13.89 -12.12
N HIS A 326 -10.68 -14.02 -12.31
CA HIS A 326 -11.36 -15.28 -12.57
C HIS A 326 -11.32 -15.58 -14.08
N TRP A 327 -11.19 -16.84 -14.49
CA TRP A 327 -11.17 -17.24 -15.90
C TRP A 327 -12.40 -16.73 -16.69
N ALA A 328 -13.54 -16.60 -16.00
CA ALA A 328 -14.75 -16.04 -16.59
C ALA A 328 -14.57 -14.60 -17.10
N HIS A 329 -13.70 -13.79 -16.50
CA HIS A 329 -13.41 -12.45 -17.01
C HIS A 329 -12.77 -12.49 -18.40
N ALA A 330 -11.85 -13.45 -18.64
CA ALA A 330 -11.23 -13.63 -19.95
C ALA A 330 -12.23 -14.13 -21.00
N VAL A 331 -13.14 -15.02 -20.61
CA VAL A 331 -14.24 -15.48 -21.49
C VAL A 331 -15.22 -14.36 -21.80
N ALA A 332 -15.58 -13.56 -20.80
CA ALA A 332 -16.43 -12.39 -20.95
C ALA A 332 -15.77 -11.38 -21.91
N TRP A 333 -14.46 -11.16 -21.78
CA TRP A 333 -13.68 -10.31 -22.68
C TRP A 333 -13.70 -10.79 -24.14
N LEU A 334 -13.54 -12.09 -24.38
CA LEU A 334 -13.71 -12.70 -25.71
C LEU A 334 -15.10 -12.44 -26.27
N ALA A 335 -16.12 -12.69 -25.44
CA ALA A 335 -17.52 -12.53 -25.80
C ALA A 335 -17.81 -11.07 -26.18
N LEU A 336 -17.26 -10.09 -25.46
CA LEU A 336 -17.36 -8.66 -25.78
C LEU A 336 -16.72 -8.36 -27.15
N GLY A 337 -15.51 -8.87 -27.40
CA GLY A 337 -14.83 -8.67 -28.69
C GLY A 337 -15.62 -9.19 -29.88
N GLU A 338 -16.16 -10.41 -29.77
CA GLU A 338 -17.02 -10.99 -30.79
C GLU A 338 -18.34 -10.23 -30.92
N ALA A 339 -18.91 -9.76 -29.81
CA ALA A 339 -20.13 -8.99 -29.84
C ALA A 339 -19.96 -7.66 -30.58
N LEU A 340 -18.88 -6.94 -30.30
CA LEU A 340 -18.55 -5.69 -30.96
C LEU A 340 -18.21 -5.89 -32.44
N ALA A 341 -17.43 -6.92 -32.78
CA ALA A 341 -17.08 -7.24 -34.16
C ALA A 341 -18.32 -7.68 -34.98
N GLY A 342 -19.18 -8.51 -34.39
CA GLY A 342 -20.42 -8.98 -34.99
C GLY A 342 -21.43 -7.87 -35.21
N GLY A 343 -21.69 -7.05 -34.18
CA GLY A 343 -22.59 -5.90 -34.24
C GLY A 343 -22.15 -4.86 -35.28
N ALA A 344 -20.85 -4.54 -35.31
CA ALA A 344 -20.30 -3.64 -36.33
C ALA A 344 -20.46 -4.20 -37.74
N GLY A 345 -20.31 -5.52 -37.92
CA GLY A 345 -20.54 -6.21 -39.19
C GLY A 345 -22.00 -6.16 -39.66
N VAL A 346 -22.96 -6.30 -38.76
CA VAL A 346 -24.41 -6.19 -39.05
C VAL A 346 -24.78 -4.76 -39.42
N CYS A 347 -24.27 -3.78 -38.68
CA CYS A 347 -24.45 -2.37 -39.01
C CYS A 347 -23.85 -2.03 -40.39
N ALA A 348 -22.67 -2.57 -40.73
CA ALA A 348 -22.06 -2.40 -42.05
C ALA A 348 -22.85 -3.11 -43.17
N ALA A 349 -23.37 -4.31 -42.94
CA ALA A 349 -24.20 -5.03 -43.91
C ALA A 349 -25.51 -4.27 -44.23
N ARG A 350 -26.17 -3.72 -43.20
CA ARG A 350 -27.34 -2.84 -43.38
C ARG A 350 -27.00 -1.53 -44.12
N ARG A 351 -25.79 -0.98 -43.91
CA ARG A 351 -25.29 0.22 -44.63
C ARG A 351 -25.12 0.01 -46.14
N GLY A 352 -24.92 -1.22 -46.60
CA GLY A 352 -24.76 -1.56 -48.02
C GLY A 352 -26.07 -1.73 -48.80
N GLY A 353 -27.24 -1.60 -48.15
CA GLY A 353 -28.55 -1.85 -48.78
C GLY A 353 -28.83 -3.32 -49.11
N GLY A 354 -28.00 -4.25 -48.65
CA GLY A 354 -28.20 -5.68 -48.81
C GLY A 354 -29.17 -6.25 -47.77
N THR A 355 -29.90 -7.29 -48.14
CA THR A 355 -30.66 -8.10 -47.18
C THR A 355 -29.68 -8.73 -46.19
N VAL A 356 -29.95 -8.57 -44.89
CA VAL A 356 -29.14 -9.19 -43.84
C VAL A 356 -29.42 -10.68 -43.90
N GLY A 357 -28.53 -11.44 -44.55
CA GLY A 357 -28.68 -12.89 -44.67
C GLY A 357 -28.77 -13.58 -43.29
N VAL A 358 -29.39 -14.76 -43.25
CA VAL A 358 -29.59 -15.56 -42.02
C VAL A 358 -28.30 -15.73 -41.21
N ARG A 359 -27.15 -15.86 -41.88
CA ARG A 359 -25.82 -15.94 -41.24
C ARG A 359 -25.43 -14.66 -40.48
N ALA A 360 -25.86 -13.49 -40.93
CA ALA A 360 -25.59 -12.22 -40.25
C ALA A 360 -26.53 -12.02 -39.04
N TRP A 361 -27.78 -12.48 -39.13
CA TRP A 361 -28.69 -12.54 -37.98
C TRP A 361 -28.27 -13.57 -36.93
N ALA A 362 -27.80 -14.75 -37.35
CA ALA A 362 -27.24 -15.76 -36.44
C ALA A 362 -26.00 -15.23 -35.71
N ARG A 363 -25.12 -14.47 -36.41
CA ARG A 363 -24.01 -13.77 -35.77
C ARG A 363 -24.47 -12.65 -34.83
N ALA A 364 -25.54 -11.92 -35.19
CA ALA A 364 -26.13 -10.88 -34.35
C ALA A 364 -26.74 -11.45 -33.05
N ALA A 365 -27.44 -12.58 -33.17
CA ALA A 365 -28.00 -13.32 -32.04
C ALA A 365 -26.89 -13.91 -31.17
N GLY A 366 -25.87 -14.52 -31.78
CA GLY A 366 -24.67 -14.98 -31.07
C GLY A 366 -23.95 -13.85 -30.33
N SER A 367 -23.79 -12.68 -30.95
CA SER A 367 -23.25 -11.49 -30.28
C SER A 367 -24.13 -11.00 -29.13
N GLY A 368 -25.46 -11.10 -29.25
CA GLY A 368 -26.40 -10.76 -28.19
C GLY A 368 -26.27 -11.68 -26.98
N VAL A 369 -26.14 -12.99 -27.22
CA VAL A 369 -25.88 -13.98 -26.16
C VAL A 369 -24.52 -13.73 -25.50
N CYS A 370 -23.48 -13.44 -26.29
CA CYS A 370 -22.16 -13.07 -25.78
C CYS A 370 -22.18 -11.78 -24.94
N ALA A 371 -22.94 -10.76 -25.36
CA ALA A 371 -23.09 -9.51 -24.63
C ALA A 371 -23.88 -9.69 -23.33
N LEU A 372 -24.94 -10.51 -23.33
CA LEU A 372 -25.67 -10.88 -22.12
C LEU A 372 -24.80 -11.70 -21.17
N GLY A 373 -23.99 -12.63 -21.70
CA GLY A 373 -23.01 -13.38 -20.92
C GLY A 373 -21.93 -12.48 -20.30
N PHE A 374 -21.43 -11.49 -21.05
CA PHE A 374 -20.52 -10.48 -20.52
C PHE A 374 -21.17 -9.63 -19.42
N ALA A 375 -22.39 -9.13 -19.66
CA ALA A 375 -23.13 -8.34 -18.67
C ALA A 375 -23.39 -9.13 -17.39
N ALA A 376 -23.81 -10.39 -17.51
CA ALA A 376 -23.98 -11.30 -16.38
C ALA A 376 -22.66 -11.56 -15.65
N ALA A 377 -21.55 -11.79 -16.37
CA ALA A 377 -20.23 -11.99 -15.76
C ALA A 377 -19.73 -10.73 -15.04
N VAL A 378 -19.95 -9.53 -15.61
CA VAL A 378 -19.63 -8.25 -14.96
C VAL A 378 -20.52 -8.02 -13.74
N LEU A 379 -21.82 -8.32 -13.81
CA LEU A 379 -22.73 -8.22 -12.67
C LEU A 379 -22.33 -9.17 -11.54
N VAL A 380 -22.02 -10.43 -11.85
CA VAL A 380 -21.53 -11.41 -10.87
C VAL A 380 -20.20 -10.97 -10.28
N ALA A 381 -19.30 -10.42 -11.09
CA ALA A 381 -18.06 -9.84 -10.62
C ALA A 381 -18.34 -8.68 -9.65
N VAL A 382 -19.07 -7.65 -10.08
CA VAL A 382 -19.38 -6.45 -9.27
C VAL A 382 -20.13 -6.78 -7.99
N HIS A 383 -21.05 -7.73 -8.01
CA HIS A 383 -21.81 -8.15 -6.83
C HIS A 383 -20.98 -9.05 -5.90
N GLY A 384 -20.12 -9.91 -6.45
CA GLY A 384 -19.18 -10.72 -5.69
C GLY A 384 -17.97 -9.96 -5.14
N TYR A 385 -17.63 -8.80 -5.71
CA TYR A 385 -16.64 -7.84 -5.19
C TYR A 385 -17.17 -7.02 -3.99
N GLY A 386 -18.38 -7.34 -3.46
CA GLY A 386 -18.93 -6.69 -2.26
C GLY A 386 -19.11 -5.17 -2.37
N GLY A 387 -19.15 -4.61 -3.59
CA GLY A 387 -19.13 -3.16 -3.79
C GLY A 387 -17.87 -2.44 -3.32
N SER A 388 -16.82 -3.12 -2.82
CA SER A 388 -15.63 -2.48 -2.24
C SER A 388 -14.52 -2.25 -3.28
N ALA A 389 -14.24 -3.17 -4.19
CA ALA A 389 -13.13 -3.02 -5.14
C ALA A 389 -13.28 -1.83 -6.10
N LEU A 390 -14.53 -1.40 -6.36
CA LEU A 390 -14.83 -0.18 -7.11
C LEU A 390 -14.89 1.05 -6.22
N PHE A 391 -14.87 0.96 -4.89
CA PHE A 391 -15.09 2.03 -3.91
C PHE A 391 -14.07 2.10 -2.75
N GLU A 392 -13.00 1.31 -2.81
CA GLU A 392 -11.89 1.31 -1.84
C GLU A 392 -11.08 2.61 -1.94
N ALA A 393 -10.61 3.07 -0.78
CA ALA A 393 -9.75 4.22 -0.66
C ALA A 393 -8.31 3.84 -1.06
N ASP A 394 -7.56 4.78 -1.63
CA ASP A 394 -6.27 4.53 -2.26
C ASP A 394 -5.25 5.58 -1.81
N PRO A 395 -4.05 5.17 -1.33
CA PRO A 395 -2.96 6.08 -0.97
C PRO A 395 -2.58 7.04 -2.11
N ALA A 396 -2.76 6.65 -3.37
CA ALA A 396 -2.53 7.52 -4.53
C ALA A 396 -3.45 8.74 -4.56
N ALA A 397 -4.71 8.59 -4.13
CA ALA A 397 -5.66 9.70 -4.04
C ALA A 397 -5.28 10.68 -2.93
N ALA A 398 -4.73 10.18 -1.80
CA ALA A 398 -4.26 11.03 -0.70
C ALA A 398 -3.14 11.98 -1.14
N ARG A 399 -2.31 11.56 -2.10
CA ARG A 399 -1.18 12.35 -2.63
C ARG A 399 -1.62 13.55 -3.47
N LEU A 400 -2.89 13.64 -3.85
CA LEU A 400 -3.37 14.74 -4.69
C LEU A 400 -3.63 16.04 -3.91
N SER A 401 -3.75 16.01 -2.58
CA SER A 401 -3.97 17.20 -1.75
C SER A 401 -2.67 17.72 -1.11
N ARG A 402 -2.67 18.99 -0.68
CA ARG A 402 -1.62 19.55 0.22
C ARG A 402 -1.74 19.01 1.64
N VAL A 403 -2.96 18.64 2.01
CA VAL A 403 -3.34 18.18 3.34
C VAL A 403 -3.35 16.66 3.27
N GLY A 404 -2.18 16.03 3.31
CA GLY A 404 -2.01 14.58 3.32
C GLY A 404 -2.56 13.88 4.58
N MET A 405 -3.66 14.39 5.14
CA MET A 405 -4.28 13.96 6.41
C MET A 405 -5.67 13.36 6.20
N VAL A 406 -6.40 13.70 5.11
CA VAL A 406 -7.73 13.14 4.82
C VAL A 406 -7.82 12.73 3.35
N GLU A 407 -8.04 11.44 3.11
CA GLU A 407 -8.35 10.91 1.77
C GLU A 407 -9.69 11.46 1.30
N ALA A 408 -9.66 12.44 0.42
CA ALA A 408 -10.87 12.91 -0.23
C ALA A 408 -11.38 11.81 -1.17
N GLN A 409 -12.50 11.20 -0.82
CA GLN A 409 -13.05 10.10 -1.61
C GLN A 409 -13.46 10.55 -3.01
N SER A 410 -14.03 11.75 -3.18
CA SER A 410 -14.52 12.26 -4.47
C SER A 410 -13.85 13.57 -4.88
N LEU A 411 -13.92 13.92 -6.17
CA LEU A 411 -13.39 15.18 -6.69
C LEU A 411 -14.06 16.39 -6.01
N GLY A 412 -15.37 16.30 -5.72
CA GLY A 412 -16.11 17.37 -5.05
C GLY A 412 -15.62 17.62 -3.62
N ALA A 413 -15.44 16.54 -2.85
CA ALA A 413 -14.85 16.62 -1.51
C ALA A 413 -13.42 17.16 -1.54
N TRP A 414 -12.62 16.72 -2.53
CA TRP A 414 -11.24 17.18 -2.69
C TRP A 414 -11.16 18.68 -3.03
N LEU A 415 -11.94 19.15 -4.00
CA LEU A 415 -11.99 20.56 -4.38
C LEU A 415 -12.51 21.45 -3.24
N ALA A 416 -13.45 20.95 -2.44
CA ALA A 416 -13.94 21.67 -1.26
C ALA A 416 -12.85 21.84 -0.20
N ALA A 417 -12.00 20.83 -0.01
CA ALA A 417 -10.88 20.87 0.95
C ALA A 417 -9.69 21.70 0.45
N GLU A 418 -9.35 21.58 -0.84
CA GLU A 418 -8.14 22.17 -1.42
C GLU A 418 -8.37 23.60 -1.98
N GLY A 419 -9.60 23.92 -2.40
CA GLY A 419 -9.98 25.20 -3.00
C GLY A 419 -9.40 25.43 -4.41
N ALA A 420 -9.52 26.67 -4.92
CA ALA A 420 -8.93 27.09 -6.19
C ALA A 420 -7.42 27.33 -6.04
N SER A 421 -6.65 26.25 -5.87
CA SER A 421 -5.23 26.28 -5.58
C SER A 421 -4.35 25.85 -6.76
N GLY A 422 -3.03 26.06 -6.65
CA GLY A 422 -2.05 25.55 -7.62
C GLY A 422 -2.14 24.03 -7.87
N PRO A 423 -2.26 23.18 -6.82
CA PRO A 423 -2.58 21.75 -6.96
C PRO A 423 -3.86 21.48 -7.74
N ALA A 424 -4.94 22.20 -7.46
CA ALA A 424 -6.18 22.07 -8.23
C ALA A 424 -5.95 22.28 -9.74
N MET A 425 -5.17 23.29 -10.10
CA MET A 425 -4.77 23.52 -11.49
C MET A 425 -3.86 22.42 -12.04
N ALA A 426 -2.90 21.93 -11.25
CA ALA A 426 -1.97 20.87 -11.63
C ALA A 426 -2.66 19.53 -11.93
N VAL A 427 -3.80 19.26 -11.29
CA VAL A 427 -4.61 18.04 -11.47
C VAL A 427 -5.63 18.19 -12.60
N LEU A 428 -6.29 19.35 -12.70
CA LEU A 428 -7.39 19.55 -13.66
C LEU A 428 -6.93 19.90 -15.08
N LEU A 429 -5.87 20.72 -15.24
CA LEU A 429 -5.45 21.21 -16.56
C LEU A 429 -4.90 20.13 -17.51
N PRO A 430 -4.16 19.10 -17.04
CA PRO A 430 -3.78 17.95 -17.87
C PRO A 430 -4.98 17.21 -18.49
N VAL A 431 -6.17 17.30 -17.87
CA VAL A 431 -7.41 16.70 -18.39
C VAL A 431 -8.15 17.69 -19.31
N VAL A 432 -8.37 18.92 -18.84
CA VAL A 432 -9.19 19.91 -19.55
C VAL A 432 -8.57 20.32 -20.89
N VAL A 433 -7.24 20.49 -20.96
CA VAL A 433 -6.57 21.00 -22.17
C VAL A 433 -6.66 20.01 -23.35
N PRO A 434 -6.29 18.71 -23.21
CA PRO A 434 -6.45 17.74 -24.30
C PRO A 434 -7.91 17.57 -24.73
N TRP A 435 -8.86 17.57 -23.78
CA TRP A 435 -10.29 17.47 -24.07
C TRP A 435 -10.83 18.68 -24.83
N GLY A 436 -10.46 19.90 -24.41
CA GLY A 436 -10.86 21.13 -25.10
C GLY A 436 -10.34 21.16 -26.54
N LEU A 437 -9.10 20.74 -26.77
CA LEU A 437 -8.52 20.65 -28.11
C LEU A 437 -9.18 19.53 -28.94
N ALA A 438 -9.47 18.37 -28.33
CA ALA A 438 -10.19 17.28 -28.99
C ALA A 438 -11.60 17.69 -29.43
N ALA A 439 -12.34 18.39 -28.57
CA ALA A 439 -13.66 18.91 -28.88
C ALA A 439 -13.60 19.96 -30.00
N TRP A 440 -12.62 20.87 -29.95
CA TRP A 440 -12.39 21.85 -31.01
C TRP A 440 -12.09 21.19 -32.37
N LEU A 441 -11.24 20.16 -32.40
CA LEU A 441 -10.94 19.38 -33.61
C LEU A 441 -12.18 18.63 -34.10
N TRP A 442 -12.97 18.06 -33.19
CA TRP A 442 -14.21 17.37 -33.52
C TRP A 442 -15.20 18.29 -34.26
N TRP A 443 -15.37 19.53 -33.79
CA TRP A 443 -16.21 20.52 -34.45
C TRP A 443 -15.64 21.05 -35.77
N ARG A 444 -14.31 21.05 -35.95
CA ARG A 444 -13.70 21.44 -37.23
C ARG A 444 -13.87 20.36 -38.29
N ARG A 445 -14.62 20.67 -39.34
CA ARG A 445 -14.87 19.78 -40.48
C ARG A 445 -13.63 19.39 -41.32
N ARG A 446 -12.41 19.83 -40.96
CA ARG A 446 -11.16 19.56 -41.70
C ARG A 446 -10.36 18.32 -41.26
N SER A 447 -10.66 17.67 -40.14
CA SER A 447 -9.93 16.46 -39.70
C SER A 447 -10.22 15.22 -40.57
N ASP A 448 -9.18 14.39 -40.75
CA ASP A 448 -9.26 13.08 -41.40
C ASP A 448 -10.20 12.11 -40.64
N GLU A 449 -10.82 11.17 -41.35
CA GLU A 449 -11.75 10.20 -40.75
C GLU A 449 -11.06 9.27 -39.75
N GLY A 450 -9.79 8.91 -40.02
CA GLY A 450 -8.96 8.14 -39.08
C GLY A 450 -8.71 8.87 -37.77
N GLU A 451 -8.43 10.17 -37.85
CA GLU A 451 -8.19 11.03 -36.69
C GLU A 451 -9.45 11.21 -35.86
N ARG A 452 -10.58 11.55 -36.48
CA ARG A 452 -11.87 11.66 -35.78
C ARG A 452 -12.25 10.34 -35.12
N GLY A 453 -12.02 9.21 -35.80
CA GLY A 453 -12.25 7.89 -35.23
C GLY A 453 -11.42 7.63 -33.98
N ALA A 454 -10.14 8.02 -33.99
CA ALA A 454 -9.25 7.87 -32.84
C ALA A 454 -9.63 8.81 -31.68
N ILE A 455 -9.96 10.08 -31.98
CA ILE A 455 -10.46 11.05 -31.00
C ILE A 455 -11.78 10.57 -30.37
N ALA A 456 -12.68 10.03 -31.19
CA ALA A 456 -13.94 9.45 -30.72
C ALA A 456 -13.70 8.29 -29.75
N LEU A 457 -12.83 7.35 -30.11
CA LEU A 457 -12.51 6.20 -29.28
C LEU A 457 -11.90 6.62 -27.95
N MET A 458 -10.79 7.36 -28.00
CA MET A 458 -10.06 7.70 -26.80
C MET A 458 -10.78 8.74 -25.94
N GLY A 459 -11.55 9.65 -26.56
CA GLY A 459 -12.43 10.57 -25.84
C GLY A 459 -13.50 9.81 -25.07
N THR A 460 -14.20 8.85 -25.68
CA THR A 460 -15.21 8.06 -24.95
C THR A 460 -14.59 7.24 -23.80
N VAL A 461 -13.43 6.60 -24.04
CA VAL A 461 -12.73 5.86 -22.98
C VAL A 461 -12.32 6.78 -21.83
N ALA A 462 -11.71 7.93 -22.13
CA ALA A 462 -11.33 8.90 -21.11
C ALA A 462 -12.56 9.46 -20.37
N ALA A 463 -13.73 9.58 -21.00
CA ALA A 463 -14.94 10.05 -20.32
C ALA A 463 -15.43 9.05 -19.26
N VAL A 464 -15.33 7.75 -19.54
CA VAL A 464 -15.69 6.70 -18.56
C VAL A 464 -14.78 6.79 -17.33
N PHE A 465 -13.47 6.93 -17.54
CA PHE A 465 -12.52 7.14 -16.44
C PHE A 465 -12.75 8.47 -15.73
N LEU A 466 -13.14 9.54 -16.43
CA LEU A 466 -13.47 10.81 -15.79
C LEU A 466 -14.69 10.70 -14.88
N VAL A 467 -15.75 9.99 -15.30
CA VAL A 467 -16.91 9.72 -14.44
C VAL A 467 -16.49 8.94 -13.20
N ALA A 468 -15.66 7.89 -13.38
CA ALA A 468 -15.11 7.14 -12.26
C ALA A 468 -14.25 8.02 -11.34
N ALA A 469 -13.43 8.91 -11.89
CA ALA A 469 -12.52 9.80 -11.17
C ALA A 469 -13.24 10.92 -10.41
N VAL A 470 -14.38 11.38 -10.93
CA VAL A 470 -15.24 12.36 -10.24
C VAL A 470 -15.90 11.72 -9.01
N VAL A 471 -16.38 10.49 -9.14
CA VAL A 471 -16.96 9.72 -8.03
C VAL A 471 -15.87 9.32 -7.04
N GLN A 472 -14.70 8.93 -7.55
CA GLN A 472 -13.58 8.41 -6.78
C GLN A 472 -12.23 8.88 -7.27
N LEU A 473 -11.56 9.66 -6.43
CA LEU A 473 -10.36 10.37 -6.85
C LEU A 473 -9.19 9.45 -7.24
N ARG A 474 -9.14 8.20 -6.74
CA ARG A 474 -8.10 7.22 -7.11
C ARG A 474 -8.00 6.95 -8.62
N TRP A 475 -9.11 7.07 -9.35
CA TRP A 475 -9.12 6.82 -10.80
C TRP A 475 -8.45 7.95 -11.61
N TRP A 476 -7.97 9.02 -10.97
CA TRP A 476 -7.41 10.17 -11.67
C TRP A 476 -6.11 9.86 -12.40
N ALA A 477 -5.17 9.14 -11.78
CA ALA A 477 -3.93 8.74 -12.44
C ALA A 477 -4.20 7.82 -13.65
N TRP A 478 -5.19 6.95 -13.53
CA TRP A 478 -5.67 6.09 -14.61
C TRP A 478 -6.27 6.88 -15.77
N LEU A 479 -7.08 7.89 -15.48
CA LEU A 479 -7.61 8.83 -16.48
C LEU A 479 -6.46 9.48 -17.26
N GLU A 480 -5.44 9.98 -16.58
CA GLU A 480 -4.28 10.59 -17.24
C GLU A 480 -3.50 9.59 -18.11
N ALA A 481 -3.34 8.35 -17.65
CA ALA A 481 -2.72 7.28 -18.42
C ALA A 481 -3.50 6.99 -19.72
N VAL A 482 -4.84 6.95 -19.64
CA VAL A 482 -5.72 6.82 -20.82
C VAL A 482 -5.59 8.03 -21.75
N LEU A 483 -5.48 9.24 -21.21
CA LEU A 483 -5.31 10.46 -22.00
C LEU A 483 -4.03 10.47 -22.84
N LEU A 484 -2.98 9.72 -22.43
CA LEU A 484 -1.79 9.53 -23.26
C LEU A 484 -2.11 8.90 -24.63
N GLY A 485 -3.21 8.13 -24.74
CA GLY A 485 -3.72 7.64 -26.02
C GLY A 485 -4.43 8.72 -26.85
N LEU A 486 -5.09 9.69 -26.22
CA LEU A 486 -5.79 10.79 -26.91
C LEU A 486 -4.82 11.87 -27.44
N ILE A 487 -3.77 12.18 -26.68
CA ILE A 487 -2.82 13.26 -26.97
C ILE A 487 -2.21 13.17 -28.40
N PRO A 488 -1.71 12.02 -28.88
CA PRO A 488 -1.18 11.90 -30.25
C PRO A 488 -2.19 12.30 -31.31
N ALA A 489 -3.46 11.89 -31.16
CA ALA A 489 -4.49 12.20 -32.14
C ALA A 489 -4.79 13.71 -32.18
N VAL A 490 -4.84 14.35 -31.01
CA VAL A 490 -5.00 15.80 -30.88
C VAL A 490 -3.82 16.55 -31.48
N VAL A 491 -2.59 16.16 -31.16
CA VAL A 491 -1.37 16.83 -31.65
C VAL A 491 -1.28 16.74 -33.18
N VAL A 492 -1.56 15.57 -33.76
CA VAL A 492 -1.58 15.41 -35.22
C VAL A 492 -2.70 16.25 -35.84
N GLY A 493 -3.90 16.26 -35.24
CA GLY A 493 -5.02 17.04 -35.73
C GLY A 493 -4.79 18.54 -35.72
N VAL A 494 -4.26 19.09 -34.62
CA VAL A 494 -3.90 20.51 -34.51
C VAL A 494 -2.87 20.89 -35.58
N ARG A 495 -1.89 20.01 -35.85
CA ARG A 495 -0.86 20.24 -36.87
C ARG A 495 -1.41 20.25 -38.30
N GLN A 496 -2.48 19.50 -38.57
CA GLN A 496 -3.17 19.51 -39.86
C GLN A 496 -4.15 20.69 -39.97
N ALA A 497 -4.78 21.09 -38.88
CA ALA A 497 -5.81 22.12 -38.86
C ALA A 497 -5.27 23.56 -38.92
N LEU A 498 -4.02 23.79 -38.49
CA LEU A 498 -3.43 25.13 -38.32
C LEU A 498 -2.15 25.35 -39.15
N GLY A 499 -1.93 26.60 -39.58
CA GLY A 499 -0.71 27.03 -40.28
C GLY A 499 0.56 26.98 -39.41
N LEU A 500 1.73 26.99 -40.07
CA LEU A 500 3.06 26.80 -39.48
C LEU A 500 3.40 27.69 -38.25
N PRO A 501 3.19 29.02 -38.26
CA PRO A 501 3.52 29.84 -37.10
C PRO A 501 2.51 29.64 -35.97
N PHE A 502 1.22 29.64 -36.30
CA PHE A 502 0.14 29.56 -35.31
C PHE A 502 0.08 28.22 -34.58
N ARG A 503 0.35 27.10 -35.27
CA ARG A 503 0.36 25.77 -34.65
C ARG A 503 1.43 25.61 -33.55
N ARG A 504 2.59 26.27 -33.70
CA ARG A 504 3.68 26.18 -32.71
C ARG A 504 3.26 26.87 -31.42
N TRP A 505 2.64 28.04 -31.52
CA TRP A 505 2.13 28.78 -30.36
C TRP A 505 0.97 28.10 -29.67
N VAL A 506 0.00 27.54 -30.42
CA VAL A 506 -1.12 26.79 -29.82
C VAL A 506 -0.62 25.57 -29.06
N LEU A 507 0.28 24.78 -29.66
CA LEU A 507 0.83 23.61 -28.98
C LEU A 507 1.72 24.02 -27.79
N ALA A 508 2.61 25.01 -27.94
CA ALA A 508 3.43 25.46 -26.82
C ALA A 508 2.59 26.02 -25.66
N GLY A 509 1.58 26.86 -25.97
CA GLY A 509 0.66 27.41 -24.97
C GLY A 509 -0.16 26.32 -24.27
N ALA A 510 -0.65 25.34 -25.01
CA ALA A 510 -1.33 24.18 -24.43
C ALA A 510 -0.40 23.36 -23.50
N ALA A 511 0.87 23.19 -23.87
CA ALA A 511 1.83 22.42 -23.07
C ALA A 511 2.14 23.15 -21.76
N ILE A 512 2.38 24.46 -21.84
CA ILE A 512 2.63 25.31 -20.68
C ILE A 512 1.40 25.30 -19.76
N LEU A 513 0.21 25.49 -20.31
CA LEU A 513 -1.02 25.51 -19.52
C LEU A 513 -1.28 24.17 -18.83
N ALA A 514 -1.08 23.05 -19.53
CA ALA A 514 -1.35 21.72 -18.97
C ALA A 514 -0.29 21.28 -17.95
N LEU A 515 1.01 21.51 -18.22
CA LEU A 515 2.10 20.84 -17.50
C LEU A 515 2.88 21.76 -16.54
N ALA A 516 2.93 23.07 -16.79
CA ALA A 516 3.73 23.97 -15.95
C ALA A 516 3.23 24.05 -14.49
N PRO A 517 1.92 24.07 -14.19
CA PRO A 517 1.43 24.04 -12.81
C PRO A 517 1.86 22.77 -12.07
N GLY A 518 1.78 21.61 -12.73
CA GLY A 518 2.25 20.33 -12.19
C GLY A 518 3.74 20.33 -11.91
N LEU A 519 4.57 20.73 -12.89
CA LEU A 519 6.01 20.84 -12.73
C LEU A 519 6.41 21.78 -11.58
N LEU A 520 5.80 22.97 -11.51
CA LEU A 520 6.06 23.93 -10.42
C LEU A 520 5.64 23.36 -9.06
N PHE A 521 4.54 22.61 -9.01
CA PHE A 521 4.09 21.98 -7.80
C PHE A 521 5.03 20.87 -7.35
N VAL A 522 5.41 19.95 -8.26
CA VAL A 522 6.41 18.90 -8.05
C VAL A 522 7.70 19.50 -7.49
N ILE A 523 8.28 20.51 -8.15
CA ILE A 523 9.52 21.17 -7.70
C ILE A 523 9.38 21.78 -6.30
N ARG A 524 8.26 22.46 -6.01
CA ARG A 524 8.04 23.08 -4.69
C ARG A 524 7.83 22.05 -3.58
N THR A 525 7.06 21.00 -3.86
CA THR A 525 6.81 19.91 -2.91
C THR A 525 8.11 19.17 -2.61
N ALA A 526 8.89 18.90 -3.65
CA ALA A 526 10.24 18.37 -3.56
C ALA A 526 11.17 19.17 -2.64
N GLN A 527 11.23 20.49 -2.82
CA GLN A 527 12.05 21.38 -1.98
C GLN A 527 11.60 21.32 -0.51
N ARG A 528 10.29 21.33 -0.27
CA ARG A 528 9.72 21.20 1.09
C ARG A 528 10.06 19.87 1.75
N LEU A 529 9.96 18.76 1.02
CA LEU A 529 10.31 17.41 1.52
C LEU A 529 11.81 17.30 1.87
N GLY A 530 12.67 18.04 1.14
CA GLY A 530 14.10 18.16 1.41
C GLY A 530 14.37 18.71 2.81
N ASP A 531 13.70 19.79 3.19
CA ASP A 531 14.06 20.58 4.37
C ASP A 531 13.13 20.39 5.59
N ALA A 532 11.99 19.71 5.41
CA ALA A 532 10.99 19.56 6.48
C ALA A 532 11.40 18.58 7.59
N GLU A 533 10.96 18.90 8.81
CA GLU A 533 10.87 17.97 9.95
C GLU A 533 10.03 16.73 9.59
N TRP A 534 10.02 15.73 10.48
CA TRP A 534 9.21 14.53 10.29
C TRP A 534 7.73 14.89 10.26
N THR A 535 7.01 14.43 9.24
CA THR A 535 5.55 14.50 9.26
C THR A 535 5.02 13.59 10.36
N PRO A 536 3.83 13.86 10.95
CA PRO A 536 3.25 12.99 11.97
C PRO A 536 3.15 11.52 11.53
N ARG A 537 2.87 11.26 10.23
CA ARG A 537 2.84 9.90 9.68
C ARG A 537 4.21 9.24 9.61
N GLU A 538 5.24 9.97 9.20
CA GLU A 538 6.61 9.45 9.22
C GLU A 538 7.11 9.19 10.64
N ALA A 539 6.79 10.08 11.57
CA ALA A 539 7.10 9.88 12.98
C ALA A 539 6.39 8.63 13.54
N ALA A 540 5.09 8.48 13.27
CA ALA A 540 4.32 7.28 13.63
C ALA A 540 4.95 6.00 13.07
N ARG A 541 5.44 6.00 11.82
CA ARG A 541 6.16 4.84 11.24
C ARG A 541 7.50 4.56 11.88
N LEU A 542 8.25 5.59 12.24
CA LEU A 542 9.51 5.42 12.95
C LEU A 542 9.25 4.80 14.32
N VAL A 543 8.18 5.21 15.02
CA VAL A 543 7.70 4.57 16.25
C VAL A 543 7.27 3.13 15.99
N ALA A 544 6.49 2.87 14.94
CA ALA A 544 6.02 1.53 14.59
C ALA A 544 7.18 0.57 14.30
N ARG A 545 8.20 1.03 13.56
CA ARG A 545 9.40 0.25 13.27
C ARG A 545 10.20 -0.06 14.53
N ASP A 546 10.51 0.95 15.35
CA ASP A 546 11.26 0.74 16.60
C ASP A 546 10.50 -0.18 17.55
N TYR A 547 9.18 0.02 17.67
CA TYR A 547 8.29 -0.83 18.45
C TYR A 547 8.29 -2.29 17.95
N ALA A 548 8.15 -2.50 16.64
CA ALA A 548 8.13 -3.84 16.06
C ALA A 548 9.46 -4.58 16.26
N TRP A 549 10.59 -3.88 16.14
CA TRP A 549 11.91 -4.44 16.48
C TRP A 549 12.03 -4.74 17.98
N TRP A 550 11.56 -3.83 18.83
CA TRP A 550 11.57 -4.00 20.29
C TRP A 550 10.76 -5.22 20.74
N LEU A 551 9.60 -5.45 20.12
CA LEU A 551 8.74 -6.58 20.39
C LEU A 551 9.33 -7.87 19.81
N ALA A 552 9.87 -7.84 18.58
CA ALA A 552 10.52 -9.00 17.97
C ALA A 552 11.72 -9.49 18.79
N ALA A 553 12.53 -8.59 19.34
CA ALA A 553 13.63 -8.95 20.23
C ALA A 553 13.16 -9.66 21.52
N ARG A 554 11.92 -9.39 21.96
CA ARG A 554 11.34 -9.93 23.20
C ARG A 554 10.46 -11.15 23.00
N ALA A 555 9.97 -11.39 21.80
CA ALA A 555 9.03 -12.48 21.52
C ALA A 555 9.64 -13.89 21.62
N GLY A 556 10.98 -14.01 21.57
CA GLY A 556 11.68 -15.29 21.51
C GLY A 556 11.41 -16.07 20.21
N ASP A 557 11.83 -17.33 20.17
CA ASP A 557 11.78 -18.15 18.94
C ASP A 557 10.36 -18.53 18.51
N ALA A 558 9.42 -18.59 19.45
CA ALA A 558 8.00 -18.83 19.16
C ALA A 558 7.35 -17.66 18.39
N GLY A 559 7.99 -16.49 18.43
CA GLY A 559 7.49 -15.24 17.86
C GLY A 559 6.25 -14.72 18.60
N ALA A 560 5.82 -13.51 18.23
CA ALA A 560 4.61 -12.90 18.79
C ALA A 560 3.46 -12.96 17.78
N VAL A 561 2.27 -13.28 18.28
CA VAL A 561 1.00 -13.05 17.59
C VAL A 561 0.34 -11.83 18.21
N VAL A 562 0.07 -10.83 17.38
CA VAL A 562 -0.37 -9.49 17.79
C VAL A 562 -1.79 -9.21 17.32
N LEU A 563 -2.64 -8.76 18.24
CA LEU A 563 -3.91 -8.10 17.93
C LEU A 563 -3.70 -6.59 17.99
N ALA A 564 -3.72 -5.95 16.83
CA ALA A 564 -3.50 -4.52 16.66
C ALA A 564 -4.53 -3.93 15.68
N PRO A 565 -4.65 -2.60 15.60
CA PRO A 565 -5.35 -1.95 14.49
C PRO A 565 -4.87 -2.50 13.13
N PRO A 566 -5.75 -2.69 12.14
CA PRO A 566 -5.38 -3.30 10.86
C PRO A 566 -4.24 -2.58 10.10
N GLY A 567 -4.18 -1.24 10.15
CA GLY A 567 -3.08 -0.48 9.54
C GLY A 567 -1.75 -0.74 10.23
N PHE A 568 -1.73 -0.58 11.56
CA PHE A 568 -0.56 -0.87 12.39
C PHE A 568 -0.11 -2.35 12.32
N SER A 569 -1.06 -3.29 12.13
CA SER A 569 -0.76 -4.71 12.00
C SER A 569 0.16 -5.00 10.81
N THR A 570 -0.07 -4.35 9.67
CA THR A 570 0.81 -4.47 8.49
C THR A 570 2.22 -3.95 8.78
N GLU A 571 2.35 -2.86 9.54
CA GLU A 571 3.65 -2.30 9.92
C GLU A 571 4.42 -3.21 10.88
N VAL A 572 3.74 -3.77 11.88
CA VAL A 572 4.32 -4.69 12.87
C VAL A 572 4.81 -5.98 12.20
N VAL A 573 4.01 -6.52 11.29
CA VAL A 573 4.37 -7.67 10.44
C VAL A 573 5.60 -7.35 9.59
N TYR A 574 5.59 -6.21 8.90
CA TYR A 574 6.66 -5.84 7.97
C TYR A 574 7.97 -5.56 8.71
N PHE A 575 7.97 -4.67 9.71
CA PHE A 575 9.18 -4.27 10.41
C PHE A 575 9.70 -5.34 11.37
N GLY A 576 8.81 -6.01 12.09
CA GLY A 576 9.17 -6.96 13.15
C GLY A 576 9.17 -8.43 12.73
N GLY A 577 8.65 -8.78 11.54
CA GLY A 577 8.48 -10.18 11.14
C GLY A 577 7.47 -10.94 12.00
N LEU A 578 6.59 -10.24 12.71
CA LEU A 578 5.62 -10.81 13.64
C LEU A 578 4.36 -11.30 12.91
N ARG A 579 3.49 -12.03 13.63
CA ARG A 579 2.21 -12.51 13.11
C ARG A 579 1.05 -11.66 13.66
N THR A 580 0.02 -11.44 12.86
CA THR A 580 -1.16 -10.66 13.28
C THR A 580 -2.48 -11.37 12.96
N VAL A 581 -3.54 -10.96 13.64
CA VAL A 581 -4.89 -11.49 13.41
C VAL A 581 -5.58 -10.78 12.25
N ALA A 582 -5.55 -9.45 12.22
CA ALA A 582 -6.29 -8.64 11.24
C ALA A 582 -5.38 -7.72 10.44
N SER A 583 -5.74 -7.50 9.18
CA SER A 583 -5.15 -6.56 8.25
C SER A 583 -6.25 -5.98 7.36
N LEU A 584 -5.95 -4.94 6.60
CA LEU A 584 -6.89 -4.37 5.62
C LEU A 584 -6.93 -5.15 4.30
N GLU A 585 -6.23 -6.28 4.20
CA GLU A 585 -6.24 -7.06 2.98
C GLU A 585 -7.59 -7.70 2.74
N PRO A 586 -8.16 -7.60 1.52
CA PRO A 586 -9.45 -8.20 1.20
C PRO A 586 -9.48 -9.72 1.46
N GLN A 587 -8.32 -10.39 1.33
CA GLN A 587 -8.24 -11.84 1.57
C GLN A 587 -8.15 -12.21 3.05
N ASN A 588 -8.03 -11.24 3.96
CA ASN A 588 -8.05 -11.43 5.42
C ASN A 588 -9.44 -11.17 6.04
N GLU A 589 -10.52 -11.44 5.31
CA GLU A 589 -11.89 -11.28 5.80
C GLU A 589 -12.12 -12.07 7.11
N ALA A 590 -11.62 -13.32 7.17
CA ALA A 590 -11.77 -14.19 8.34
C ALA A 590 -11.04 -13.65 9.58
N GLY A 591 -9.81 -13.13 9.41
CA GLY A 591 -9.04 -12.54 10.49
C GLY A 591 -9.64 -11.21 10.96
N LEU A 592 -10.13 -10.37 10.03
CA LEU A 592 -10.84 -9.15 10.38
C LEU A 592 -12.14 -9.43 11.14
N ALA A 593 -12.93 -10.41 10.71
CA ALA A 593 -14.14 -10.85 11.41
C ALA A 593 -13.83 -11.38 12.82
N ALA A 594 -12.73 -12.13 12.97
CA ALA A 594 -12.27 -12.61 14.27
C ALA A 594 -11.82 -11.46 15.18
N ALA A 595 -11.08 -10.49 14.66
CA ALA A 595 -10.69 -9.30 15.40
C ALA A 595 -11.91 -8.51 15.86
N ILE A 596 -12.91 -8.26 14.99
CA ILE A 596 -14.19 -7.62 15.35
C ILE A 596 -14.85 -8.36 16.52
N ARG A 597 -14.91 -9.70 16.47
CA ARG A 597 -15.49 -10.50 17.55
C ARG A 597 -14.72 -10.37 18.86
N ILE A 598 -13.39 -10.43 18.81
CA ILE A 598 -12.53 -10.30 20.00
C ILE A 598 -12.72 -8.92 20.65
N VAL A 599 -12.60 -7.84 19.86
CA VAL A 599 -12.62 -6.48 20.41
C VAL A 599 -14.01 -6.06 20.90
N SER A 600 -15.07 -6.63 20.32
CA SER A 600 -16.45 -6.34 20.71
C SER A 600 -17.03 -7.30 21.75
N ALA A 601 -16.32 -8.34 22.17
CA ALA A 601 -16.80 -9.32 23.15
C ALA A 601 -17.27 -8.65 24.46
N LYS A 602 -18.32 -9.22 25.09
CA LYS A 602 -18.97 -8.66 26.31
C LYS A 602 -18.35 -9.17 27.61
N SER A 603 -17.82 -10.39 27.58
CA SER A 603 -17.35 -11.07 28.79
C SER A 603 -15.85 -11.31 28.70
N ARG A 604 -15.17 -11.16 29.84
CA ARG A 604 -13.72 -11.37 29.93
C ARG A 604 -13.33 -12.81 29.56
N GLY A 605 -14.13 -13.80 29.98
CA GLY A 605 -13.89 -15.21 29.66
C GLY A 605 -14.04 -15.51 28.17
N GLU A 606 -15.05 -14.93 27.50
CA GLU A 606 -15.18 -15.05 26.04
C GLU A 606 -13.98 -14.42 25.34
N THR A 607 -13.58 -13.21 25.74
CA THR A 607 -12.41 -12.54 25.16
C THR A 607 -11.15 -13.37 25.30
N GLN A 608 -10.89 -13.92 26.50
CA GLN A 608 -9.73 -14.77 26.75
C GLN A 608 -9.74 -16.01 25.85
N ALA A 609 -10.86 -16.74 25.80
CA ALA A 609 -10.99 -17.92 24.96
C ALA A 609 -10.79 -17.61 23.46
N LEU A 610 -11.26 -16.45 22.99
CA LEU A 610 -11.06 -16.03 21.60
C LEU A 610 -9.60 -15.63 21.30
N LEU A 611 -8.91 -15.00 22.26
CA LEU A 611 -7.48 -14.68 22.14
C LEU A 611 -6.63 -15.96 22.12
N GLU A 612 -6.90 -16.89 23.04
CA GLU A 612 -6.24 -18.21 23.11
C GLU A 612 -6.47 -19.04 21.85
N ALA A 613 -7.71 -19.09 21.33
CA ALA A 613 -8.04 -19.78 20.09
C ALA A 613 -7.28 -19.22 18.87
N ARG A 614 -6.88 -17.96 18.93
CA ARG A 614 -6.07 -17.29 17.89
C ARG A 614 -4.58 -17.26 18.21
N GLY A 615 -4.17 -17.82 19.35
CA GLY A 615 -2.79 -17.81 19.83
C GLY A 615 -2.25 -16.40 20.10
N VAL A 616 -3.12 -15.43 20.38
CA VAL A 616 -2.72 -14.02 20.58
C VAL A 616 -1.90 -13.90 21.85
N THR A 617 -0.67 -13.41 21.68
CA THR A 617 0.28 -13.15 22.76
C THR A 617 0.26 -11.70 23.23
N HIS A 618 -0.06 -10.76 22.33
CA HIS A 618 -0.01 -9.33 22.61
C HIS A 618 -1.22 -8.60 22.01
N VAL A 619 -1.77 -7.65 22.75
CA VAL A 619 -2.78 -6.69 22.30
C VAL A 619 -2.15 -5.29 22.32
N VAL A 620 -2.26 -4.54 21.24
CA VAL A 620 -1.50 -3.29 21.05
C VAL A 620 -2.41 -2.16 20.58
N LEU A 621 -2.31 -1.00 21.24
CA LEU A 621 -3.08 0.21 20.97
C LEU A 621 -2.14 1.41 20.76
N PRO A 622 -1.78 1.73 19.51
CA PRO A 622 -1.09 2.98 19.19
C PRO A 622 -2.03 4.20 19.32
N SER A 623 -1.53 5.33 19.79
CA SER A 623 -2.35 6.54 20.04
C SER A 623 -2.88 7.22 18.78
N TRP A 624 -2.32 6.91 17.60
CA TRP A 624 -2.66 7.54 16.33
C TRP A 624 -3.60 6.71 15.43
N ASP A 625 -3.83 5.44 15.76
CA ASP A 625 -4.72 4.55 14.99
C ASP A 625 -5.86 4.02 15.88
N LEU A 626 -7.05 4.61 15.69
CA LEU A 626 -8.27 4.29 16.42
C LEU A 626 -9.12 3.21 15.74
N SER A 627 -8.56 2.43 14.80
CA SER A 627 -9.34 1.46 14.04
C SER A 627 -9.94 0.36 14.92
N LEU A 628 -9.28 -0.05 16.01
CA LEU A 628 -9.88 -1.03 16.94
C LEU A 628 -11.14 -0.48 17.63
N ASP A 629 -11.18 0.82 17.93
CA ASP A 629 -12.38 1.48 18.47
C ASP A 629 -13.52 1.46 17.45
N ALA A 630 -13.21 1.65 16.17
CA ALA A 630 -14.18 1.51 15.09
C ALA A 630 -14.69 0.06 14.96
N LEU A 631 -13.80 -0.93 14.99
CA LEU A 631 -14.16 -2.35 14.92
C LEU A 631 -15.03 -2.79 16.11
N ALA A 632 -14.74 -2.30 17.32
CA ALA A 632 -15.56 -2.56 18.50
C ALA A 632 -16.99 -2.01 18.34
N ARG A 633 -17.15 -0.80 17.77
CA ARG A 633 -18.46 -0.22 17.47
C ARG A 633 -19.20 -1.00 16.37
N ILE A 634 -18.50 -1.36 15.30
CA ILE A 634 -19.05 -2.19 14.21
C ILE A 634 -19.56 -3.53 14.74
N GLY A 635 -18.78 -4.22 15.58
CA GLY A 635 -19.17 -5.48 16.20
C GLY A 635 -20.39 -5.37 17.13
N ARG A 636 -20.72 -4.15 17.58
CA ARG A 636 -21.93 -3.85 18.36
C ARG A 636 -23.07 -3.25 17.54
N GLY A 637 -22.92 -3.14 16.22
CA GLY A 637 -23.93 -2.52 15.35
C GLY A 637 -24.09 -1.01 15.58
N GLN A 638 -23.07 -0.34 16.10
CA GLN A 638 -23.06 1.10 16.34
C GLN A 638 -22.32 1.83 15.22
N ALA A 639 -22.99 2.75 14.52
CA ALA A 639 -22.40 3.54 13.43
C ALA A 639 -21.63 4.80 13.90
N GLY A 640 -21.67 5.11 15.20
CA GLY A 640 -21.05 6.27 15.83
C GLY A 640 -21.26 6.30 17.34
N GLY A 641 -20.63 7.25 18.03
CA GLY A 641 -20.70 7.37 19.51
C GLY A 641 -19.44 6.85 20.22
N GLU A 642 -19.51 6.83 21.57
CA GLU A 642 -18.44 6.35 22.44
C GLU A 642 -18.19 4.84 22.28
N VAL A 643 -16.96 4.40 22.53
CA VAL A 643 -16.59 2.98 22.52
C VAL A 643 -17.39 2.25 23.60
N PRO A 644 -18.04 1.11 23.29
CA PRO A 644 -18.83 0.36 24.28
C PRO A 644 -18.00 0.06 25.52
N ALA A 645 -18.47 0.52 26.68
CA ALA A 645 -17.68 0.41 27.90
C ALA A 645 -17.38 -1.05 28.27
N ASP A 646 -18.34 -1.94 28.03
CA ASP A 646 -18.25 -3.38 28.30
C ASP A 646 -17.44 -4.17 27.26
N SER A 647 -16.90 -3.52 26.21
CA SER A 647 -16.01 -4.16 25.23
C SER A 647 -14.57 -4.31 25.75
N LEU A 648 -13.77 -5.18 25.14
CA LEU A 648 -12.34 -5.31 25.44
C LEU A 648 -11.64 -3.95 25.32
N VAL A 649 -11.78 -3.28 24.18
CA VAL A 649 -11.12 -2.00 23.89
C VAL A 649 -11.58 -0.92 24.87
N GLY A 650 -12.88 -0.88 25.21
CA GLY A 650 -13.39 -0.01 26.25
C GLY A 650 -12.76 -0.27 27.63
N ALA A 651 -12.52 -1.53 27.99
CA ALA A 651 -11.84 -1.89 29.23
C ALA A 651 -10.35 -1.47 29.24
N LEU A 652 -9.67 -1.58 28.09
CA LEU A 652 -8.27 -1.17 27.93
C LEU A 652 -8.10 0.35 28.10
N HIS A 653 -8.94 1.15 27.44
CA HIS A 653 -8.93 2.62 27.58
C HIS A 653 -9.13 3.09 29.02
N ARG A 654 -9.89 2.35 29.83
CA ARG A 654 -10.13 2.65 31.25
C ARG A 654 -9.16 1.97 32.21
N TRP A 655 -8.14 1.27 31.71
CA TRP A 655 -7.19 0.50 32.53
C TRP A 655 -7.86 -0.52 33.47
N ALA A 656 -9.03 -1.03 33.06
CA ALA A 656 -9.80 -2.05 33.76
C ALA A 656 -9.37 -3.46 33.33
N LEU A 657 -8.05 -3.71 33.39
CA LEU A 657 -7.41 -4.90 32.83
C LEU A 657 -7.89 -6.19 33.52
N PRO A 658 -8.24 -7.24 32.76
CA PRO A 658 -8.41 -8.59 33.28
C PRO A 658 -7.10 -9.13 33.89
N LEU A 659 -7.19 -10.13 34.77
CA LEU A 659 -6.02 -10.69 35.48
C LEU A 659 -5.09 -11.52 34.58
N TRP A 660 -5.57 -12.00 33.44
CA TRP A 660 -4.78 -12.65 32.38
C TRP A 660 -4.12 -11.66 31.41
N LEU A 661 -4.19 -10.35 31.69
CA LEU A 661 -3.61 -9.31 30.84
C LEU A 661 -2.59 -8.48 31.62
N ARG A 662 -1.35 -8.41 31.11
CA ARG A 662 -0.23 -7.70 31.73
C ARG A 662 0.19 -6.51 30.87
N PRO A 663 0.19 -5.27 31.39
CA PRO A 663 0.73 -4.13 30.64
C PRO A 663 2.25 -4.24 30.52
N VAL A 664 2.79 -3.98 29.32
CA VAL A 664 4.24 -4.01 29.04
C VAL A 664 4.67 -2.63 28.60
N ALA A 665 5.66 -2.05 29.30
CA ALA A 665 6.10 -0.69 29.07
C ALA A 665 7.01 -0.60 27.83
N TYR A 666 6.54 0.18 26.86
CA TYR A 666 7.34 0.69 25.75
C TYR A 666 7.30 2.23 25.80
N SER A 667 8.45 2.87 25.74
CA SER A 667 8.58 4.32 25.90
C SER A 667 9.10 4.96 24.63
N VAL A 668 8.32 5.89 24.09
CA VAL A 668 8.74 6.77 22.99
C VAL A 668 9.52 7.94 23.60
N PRO A 669 10.75 8.23 23.14
CA PRO A 669 11.53 9.34 23.66
C PRO A 669 10.88 10.68 23.28
N PRO A 670 11.03 11.72 24.11
CA PRO A 670 10.52 13.06 23.82
C PRO A 670 11.41 13.76 22.76
N LEU A 671 11.40 13.25 21.54
CA LEU A 671 12.08 13.84 20.40
C LEU A 671 11.14 14.82 19.67
N PRO A 672 11.65 15.93 19.11
CA PRO A 672 10.83 16.84 18.32
C PRO A 672 10.10 16.09 17.20
N GLY A 673 8.78 16.29 17.11
CA GLY A 673 7.91 15.62 16.15
C GLY A 673 7.35 14.26 16.62
N PHE A 674 7.75 13.78 17.81
CA PHE A 674 7.23 12.55 18.42
C PHE A 674 6.27 12.80 19.58
N ASP A 675 6.01 14.06 19.90
CA ASP A 675 5.17 14.46 21.03
C ASP A 675 3.75 13.91 20.90
N GLY A 676 3.27 13.21 21.93
CA GLY A 676 1.92 12.63 21.98
C GLY A 676 1.79 11.24 21.36
N PHE A 677 2.83 10.68 20.74
CA PHE A 677 2.82 9.27 20.36
C PHE A 677 3.02 8.36 21.56
N ALA A 678 2.13 7.38 21.70
CA ALA A 678 2.22 6.33 22.70
C ALA A 678 1.77 5.00 22.09
N VAL A 679 2.31 3.90 22.58
CA VAL A 679 1.90 2.54 22.19
C VAL A 679 1.60 1.76 23.46
N ASP A 680 0.31 1.60 23.77
CA ASP A 680 -0.12 0.81 24.91
C ASP A 680 -0.11 -0.67 24.55
N THR A 681 0.80 -1.43 25.19
CA THR A 681 1.03 -2.85 24.89
C THR A 681 0.61 -3.70 26.07
N PHE A 682 -0.09 -4.80 25.77
CA PHE A 682 -0.60 -5.72 26.76
C PHE A 682 -0.25 -7.16 26.36
N ALA A 683 0.51 -7.86 27.20
CA ALA A 683 0.80 -9.29 27.03
C ALA A 683 -0.34 -10.13 27.62
N VAL A 684 -0.74 -11.17 26.88
CA VAL A 684 -1.66 -12.21 27.35
C VAL A 684 -0.84 -13.23 28.14
N VAL A 685 -1.17 -13.40 29.41
CA VAL A 685 -0.44 -14.23 30.37
C VAL A 685 -1.42 -15.10 31.14
N GLU A 686 -0.91 -16.07 31.90
CA GLU A 686 -1.72 -16.81 32.86
C GLU A 686 -2.36 -15.87 33.91
N GLU A 687 -3.46 -16.31 34.51
CA GLU A 687 -4.21 -15.47 35.43
C GLU A 687 -3.37 -15.08 36.67
N GLN A 688 -3.15 -13.78 36.83
CA GLN A 688 -2.30 -13.22 37.88
C GLN A 688 -3.09 -12.97 39.16
N GLU A 689 -2.41 -12.94 40.31
CA GLU A 689 -3.03 -12.45 41.54
C GLU A 689 -3.37 -10.95 41.43
N ALA A 690 -4.47 -10.53 42.06
CA ALA A 690 -4.97 -9.16 41.97
C ALA A 690 -3.97 -8.10 42.48
N ALA A 691 -3.17 -8.45 43.49
CA ALA A 691 -2.13 -7.57 44.04
C ALA A 691 -0.95 -7.42 43.07
N GLU A 692 -0.52 -8.51 42.43
CA GLU A 692 0.56 -8.52 41.45
C GLU A 692 0.18 -7.74 40.19
N ALA A 693 -1.03 -7.98 39.66
CA ALA A 693 -1.54 -7.26 38.51
C ALA A 693 -1.60 -5.74 38.77
N ALA A 694 -2.04 -5.33 39.97
CA ALA A 694 -2.06 -3.92 40.35
C ALA A 694 -0.64 -3.33 40.54
N ALA A 695 0.32 -4.11 41.05
CA ALA A 695 1.71 -3.69 41.19
C ALA A 695 2.39 -3.52 39.82
N ARG A 696 2.19 -4.46 38.89
CA ARG A 696 2.67 -4.36 37.49
C ARG A 696 2.08 -3.14 36.78
N LEU A 697 0.81 -2.86 37.00
CA LEU A 697 0.17 -1.65 36.46
C LEU A 697 0.76 -0.36 37.04
N ALA A 698 1.13 -0.34 38.32
CA ALA A 698 1.82 0.81 38.92
C ALA A 698 3.18 1.04 38.25
N GLU A 699 3.97 -0.01 38.03
CA GLU A 699 5.26 0.08 37.33
C GLU A 699 5.12 0.57 35.90
N PHE A 700 4.15 0.04 35.16
CA PHE A 700 3.84 0.53 33.83
C PHE A 700 3.61 2.05 33.83
N PHE A 701 2.81 2.59 34.76
CA PHE A 701 2.59 4.04 34.84
C PHE A 701 3.79 4.85 35.33
N VAL A 702 4.66 4.26 36.15
CA VAL A 702 5.95 4.86 36.50
C VAL A 702 6.82 5.01 35.25
N GLU A 703 6.94 3.96 34.44
CA GLU A 703 7.85 3.92 33.30
C GLU A 703 7.35 4.74 32.10
N THR A 704 6.03 4.80 31.91
CA THR A 704 5.37 5.60 30.87
C THR A 704 5.10 7.05 31.30
N GLY A 705 5.46 7.44 32.54
CA GLY A 705 5.32 8.81 33.03
C GLY A 705 3.88 9.28 33.30
N ARG A 706 2.92 8.37 33.47
CA ARG A 706 1.48 8.69 33.66
C ARG A 706 1.12 8.93 35.13
N ALA A 707 1.52 10.09 35.66
CA ALA A 707 1.41 10.42 37.09
C ALA A 707 -0.03 10.36 37.65
N GLU A 708 -1.04 10.78 36.90
CA GLU A 708 -2.44 10.75 37.38
C GLU A 708 -2.97 9.33 37.54
N ALA A 709 -2.74 8.48 36.54
CA ALA A 709 -3.11 7.07 36.59
C ALA A 709 -2.36 6.33 37.70
N LEU A 710 -1.07 6.66 37.91
CA LEU A 710 -0.27 6.12 39.01
C LEU A 710 -0.87 6.44 40.39
N ARG A 711 -1.35 7.68 40.62
CA ARG A 711 -2.03 8.04 41.87
C ARG A 711 -3.30 7.22 42.10
N ALA A 712 -4.06 6.93 41.05
CA ALA A 712 -5.26 6.11 41.14
C ALA A 712 -4.93 4.65 41.51
N VAL A 713 -3.90 4.06 40.89
CA VAL A 713 -3.44 2.70 41.21
C VAL A 713 -2.88 2.63 42.62
N ARG A 714 -2.13 3.63 43.08
CA ARG A 714 -1.61 3.69 44.46
C ARG A 714 -2.74 3.58 45.50
N ARG A 715 -3.88 4.26 45.27
CA ARG A 715 -5.07 4.15 46.14
C ARG A 715 -5.71 2.76 46.10
N ARG A 716 -5.63 2.05 44.97
CA ARG A 716 -6.09 0.65 44.87
C ARG A 716 -5.16 -0.28 45.66
N LEU A 717 -3.85 -0.13 45.52
CA LEU A 717 -2.85 -0.92 46.24
C LEU A 717 -2.91 -0.72 47.75
N ALA A 718 -3.25 0.48 48.23
CA ALA A 718 -3.42 0.75 49.66
C ALA A 718 -4.56 -0.06 50.31
N ARG A 719 -5.55 -0.52 49.52
CA ARG A 719 -6.63 -1.39 50.01
C ARG A 719 -6.24 -2.87 50.11
N MET A 720 -5.04 -3.23 49.67
CA MET A 720 -4.49 -4.58 49.65
C MET A 720 -3.33 -4.70 50.65
N SER A 721 -3.58 -4.28 51.90
CA SER A 721 -2.56 -4.33 52.97
C SER A 721 -2.16 -5.76 53.32
N GLY A 722 -0.91 -5.95 53.76
CA GLY A 722 -0.38 -7.26 54.13
C GLY A 722 0.04 -8.15 52.96
N ASN A 723 -0.16 -7.73 51.71
CA ASN A 723 0.41 -8.40 50.54
C ASN A 723 1.73 -7.72 50.13
N LEU A 724 2.81 -8.51 50.04
CA LEU A 724 4.15 -8.01 49.75
C LEU A 724 4.25 -7.33 48.38
N ALA A 725 3.63 -7.89 47.32
CA ALA A 725 3.63 -7.28 45.99
C ALA A 725 2.93 -5.92 45.98
N ALA A 726 1.82 -5.80 46.73
CA ALA A 726 1.11 -4.54 46.86
C ALA A 726 1.92 -3.47 47.62
N ALA A 727 2.66 -3.86 48.67
CA ALA A 727 3.56 -2.97 49.40
C ALA A 727 4.72 -2.49 48.51
N VAL A 728 5.35 -3.38 47.73
CA VAL A 728 6.39 -3.03 46.75
C VAL A 728 5.86 -2.05 45.70
N GLY A 729 4.67 -2.31 45.14
CA GLY A 729 4.03 -1.42 44.17
C GLY A 729 3.72 -0.03 44.74
N ARG A 730 3.29 0.05 46.01
CA ARG A 730 3.08 1.33 46.71
C ARG A 730 4.37 2.10 46.92
N ALA A 731 5.43 1.44 47.36
CA ALA A 731 6.73 2.05 47.56
C ALA A 731 7.24 2.64 46.22
N ARG A 732 7.18 1.87 45.13
CA ARG A 732 7.52 2.37 43.79
C ARG A 732 6.70 3.56 43.35
N ALA A 733 5.39 3.50 43.52
CA ALA A 733 4.50 4.61 43.18
C ALA A 733 4.82 5.87 44.01
N ALA A 734 5.09 5.73 45.31
CA ALA A 734 5.46 6.83 46.20
C ALA A 734 6.82 7.44 45.82
N TYR A 735 7.81 6.60 45.52
CA TYR A 735 9.13 7.03 45.07
C TYR A 735 9.02 7.86 43.77
N ALA A 736 8.32 7.34 42.75
CA ALA A 736 8.14 8.02 41.47
C ALA A 736 7.34 9.33 41.59
N LEU A 737 6.36 9.40 42.48
CA LEU A 737 5.58 10.61 42.78
C LEU A 737 6.33 11.60 43.68
N ARG A 738 7.57 11.29 44.10
CA ARG A 738 8.38 12.08 45.04
C ARG A 738 7.72 12.29 46.41
N ASP A 739 6.92 11.32 46.84
CA ASP A 739 6.24 11.29 48.13
C ASP A 739 7.09 10.55 49.16
N ARG A 740 8.00 11.27 49.82
CA ARG A 740 8.98 10.68 50.74
C ARG A 740 8.32 9.99 51.94
N ALA A 741 7.32 10.61 52.54
CA ALA A 741 6.63 10.04 53.70
C ALA A 741 5.91 8.74 53.33
N GLY A 742 5.17 8.74 52.22
CA GLY A 742 4.51 7.54 51.72
C GLY A 742 5.49 6.43 51.30
N PHE A 743 6.69 6.79 50.83
CA PHE A 743 7.74 5.83 50.51
C PHE A 743 8.31 5.17 51.77
N GLU A 744 8.65 5.94 52.80
CA GLU A 744 9.20 5.43 54.07
C GLU A 744 8.21 4.50 54.78
N GLU A 745 6.92 4.85 54.79
CA GLU A 745 5.84 4.00 55.32
C GLU A 745 5.74 2.67 54.56
N ALA A 746 5.62 2.71 53.23
CA ALA A 746 5.52 1.50 52.41
C ALA A 746 6.78 0.63 52.49
N LEU A 747 7.96 1.24 52.57
CA LEU A 747 9.23 0.53 52.74
C LEU A 747 9.29 -0.20 54.09
N GLY A 748 8.79 0.41 55.16
CA GLY A 748 8.69 -0.23 56.48
C GLY A 748 7.87 -1.53 56.41
N GLU A 749 6.73 -1.49 55.71
CA GLU A 749 5.89 -2.66 55.49
C GLU A 749 6.58 -3.72 54.61
N VAL A 750 7.28 -3.32 53.55
CA VAL A 750 8.08 -4.23 52.70
C VAL A 750 9.13 -4.97 53.52
N VAL A 751 9.86 -4.29 54.40
CA VAL A 751 10.89 -4.92 55.25
C VAL A 751 10.26 -5.90 56.24
N ALA A 752 9.13 -5.53 56.85
CA ALA A 752 8.42 -6.40 57.78
C ALA A 752 7.91 -7.68 57.11
N LEU A 753 7.27 -7.55 55.94
CA LEU A 753 6.71 -8.67 55.19
C LEU A 753 7.77 -9.57 54.55
N SER A 754 8.86 -9.00 54.04
CA SER A 754 9.95 -9.78 53.42
C SER A 754 10.75 -10.62 54.41
N SER A 755 10.76 -10.24 55.70
CA SER A 755 11.47 -10.95 56.76
C SER A 755 10.65 -12.08 57.42
N GLY A 756 9.36 -12.22 57.07
CA GLY A 756 8.46 -13.23 57.66
C GLY A 756 8.57 -14.64 57.05
N PRO A 757 7.93 -15.67 57.67
CA PRO A 757 7.89 -17.03 57.15
C PRO A 757 7.18 -17.08 55.78
N GLY A 758 7.86 -17.56 54.75
CA GLY A 758 7.31 -17.63 53.38
C GLY A 758 7.44 -16.34 52.55
N GLY A 759 8.15 -15.31 53.03
CA GLY A 759 8.27 -13.96 52.46
C GLY A 759 8.32 -13.84 50.92
N ALA A 760 9.50 -13.62 50.34
CA ALA A 760 9.64 -13.41 48.89
C ALA A 760 9.56 -14.73 48.07
N VAL A 761 9.50 -15.89 48.71
CA VAL A 761 9.68 -17.21 48.06
C VAL A 761 8.57 -17.54 47.05
N TRP A 762 7.34 -17.12 47.33
CA TRP A 762 6.18 -17.39 46.47
C TRP A 762 5.93 -16.30 45.42
N MET A 763 6.76 -15.26 45.40
CA MET A 763 6.59 -14.13 44.51
C MET A 763 7.18 -14.45 43.12
N PRO A 764 6.47 -14.12 42.03
CA PRO A 764 7.00 -14.25 40.68
C PRO A 764 8.36 -13.57 40.54
N TRP A 765 9.22 -14.14 39.70
CA TRP A 765 10.62 -13.69 39.59
C TRP A 765 10.75 -12.19 39.25
N ASP A 766 9.93 -11.67 38.32
CA ASP A 766 9.91 -10.24 37.96
C ASP A 766 9.51 -9.33 39.14
N ARG A 767 8.61 -9.81 40.02
CA ARG A 767 8.20 -9.12 41.24
C ARG A 767 9.31 -9.17 42.31
N ARG A 768 10.13 -10.22 42.36
CA ARG A 768 11.32 -10.29 43.24
C ARG A 768 12.42 -9.33 42.81
N VAL A 769 12.67 -9.20 41.51
CA VAL A 769 13.54 -8.13 40.97
C VAL A 769 13.00 -6.77 41.44
N SER A 770 11.69 -6.59 41.34
CA SER A 770 11.02 -5.36 41.76
C SER A 770 11.18 -5.00 43.23
N LEU A 771 11.05 -6.00 44.11
CA LEU A 771 11.34 -5.91 45.53
C LEU A 771 12.79 -5.49 45.80
N ALA A 772 13.74 -6.12 45.12
CA ALA A 772 15.16 -5.83 45.33
C ALA A 772 15.52 -4.40 44.91
N LEU A 773 14.93 -3.90 43.81
CA LEU A 773 15.07 -2.51 43.38
C LEU A 773 14.51 -1.52 44.43
N VAL A 774 13.34 -1.80 45.01
CA VAL A 774 12.75 -0.96 46.08
C VAL A 774 13.61 -0.96 47.35
N LEU A 775 14.14 -2.11 47.74
CA LEU A 775 15.04 -2.22 48.89
C LEU A 775 16.34 -1.42 48.68
N ALA A 776 16.88 -1.43 47.46
CA ALA A 776 18.04 -0.63 47.10
C ALA A 776 17.72 0.87 47.14
N ASP A 777 16.59 1.30 46.56
CA ASP A 777 16.10 2.70 46.62
C ASP A 777 15.88 3.18 48.06
N GLY A 778 15.50 2.28 48.96
CA GLY A 778 15.35 2.53 50.40
C GLY A 778 16.62 2.43 51.24
N GLY A 779 17.79 2.25 50.61
CA GLY A 779 19.09 2.13 51.30
C GLY A 779 19.27 0.83 52.10
N ARG A 780 18.42 -0.19 51.90
CA ARG A 780 18.52 -1.50 52.58
C ARG A 780 19.40 -2.46 51.79
N MET A 781 20.66 -2.09 51.59
CA MET A 781 21.55 -2.74 50.62
C MET A 781 21.80 -4.23 50.90
N GLU A 782 21.89 -4.65 52.16
CA GLU A 782 22.07 -6.07 52.52
C GLU A 782 20.85 -6.94 52.20
N LEU A 783 19.64 -6.39 52.30
CA LEU A 783 18.42 -7.10 51.88
C LEU A 783 18.33 -7.13 50.36
N ALA A 784 18.60 -6.00 49.71
CA ALA A 784 18.63 -5.90 48.25
C ALA A 784 19.66 -6.87 47.62
N ARG A 785 20.87 -6.97 48.19
CA ARG A 785 21.93 -7.88 47.73
C ARG A 785 21.50 -9.33 47.84
N ARG A 786 20.86 -9.73 48.93
CA ARG A 786 20.36 -11.11 49.12
C ARG A 786 19.31 -11.48 48.09
N GLU A 787 18.34 -10.61 47.85
CA GLU A 787 17.30 -10.88 46.85
C GLU A 787 17.84 -10.80 45.41
N LEU A 788 18.72 -9.85 45.08
CA LEU A 788 19.38 -9.78 43.78
C LEU A 788 20.25 -11.01 43.51
N ALA A 789 20.97 -11.53 44.50
CA ALA A 789 21.79 -12.73 44.35
C ALA A 789 20.95 -13.96 44.00
N ARG A 790 19.76 -14.09 44.59
CA ARG A 790 18.78 -15.13 44.20
C ARG A 790 18.25 -14.90 42.80
N CYS A 791 17.81 -13.68 42.48
CA CYS A 791 17.30 -13.36 41.16
C CYS A 791 18.35 -13.64 40.06
N ALA A 792 19.61 -13.30 40.29
CA ALA A 792 20.72 -13.53 39.35
C ALA A 792 21.13 -15.02 39.22
N ALA A 793 20.80 -15.84 40.21
CA ALA A 793 21.01 -17.28 40.17
C ALA A 793 19.89 -18.03 39.44
N GLU A 794 18.66 -17.52 39.50
CA GLU A 794 17.45 -18.12 38.91
C GLU A 794 17.06 -17.53 37.55
N ILE A 795 17.77 -16.50 37.08
CA ILE A 795 17.46 -15.81 35.83
C ILE A 795 17.61 -16.73 34.61
N ASP A 796 16.64 -16.65 33.71
CA ASP A 796 16.61 -17.33 32.42
C ASP A 796 16.24 -16.36 31.29
N ALA A 797 16.21 -16.87 30.06
CA ALA A 797 15.95 -16.04 28.89
C ALA A 797 14.50 -15.49 28.85
N GLU A 798 13.54 -16.23 29.39
CA GLU A 798 12.12 -15.83 29.45
C GLU A 798 11.91 -14.70 30.46
N GLY A 799 12.45 -14.85 31.68
CA GLY A 799 12.42 -13.82 32.70
C GLY A 799 13.07 -12.51 32.24
N VAL A 800 14.18 -12.60 31.49
CA VAL A 800 14.83 -11.41 30.91
C VAL A 800 13.93 -10.67 29.91
N ARG A 801 13.18 -11.40 29.07
CA ARG A 801 12.26 -10.80 28.07
C ARG A 801 11.02 -10.19 28.71
N ASP A 802 10.61 -10.74 29.85
CA ASP A 802 9.48 -10.28 30.65
C ASP A 802 9.73 -8.99 31.43
N LEU A 803 11.00 -8.67 31.71
CA LEU A 803 11.34 -7.40 32.33
C LEU A 803 11.16 -6.23 31.36
N SER A 804 10.64 -5.14 31.91
CA SER A 804 10.66 -3.87 31.21
C SER A 804 12.10 -3.41 30.96
N THR A 805 12.30 -2.59 29.92
CA THR A 805 13.62 -2.04 29.59
C THR A 805 14.24 -1.30 30.79
N VAL A 806 13.43 -0.59 31.57
CA VAL A 806 13.89 0.16 32.75
C VAL A 806 14.24 -0.78 33.91
N ALA A 807 13.39 -1.76 34.21
CA ALA A 807 13.66 -2.72 35.27
C ALA A 807 14.91 -3.55 34.96
N LEU A 808 15.07 -4.01 33.71
CA LEU A 808 16.24 -4.74 33.25
C LEU A 808 17.52 -3.89 33.37
N ALA A 809 17.49 -2.62 32.95
CA ALA A 809 18.62 -1.72 33.06
C ALA A 809 19.09 -1.57 34.51
N ARG A 810 18.16 -1.30 35.44
CA ARG A 810 18.47 -1.13 36.87
C ARG A 810 18.93 -2.43 37.52
N PHE A 811 18.37 -3.56 37.11
CA PHE A 811 18.79 -4.87 37.57
C PHE A 811 20.25 -5.14 37.21
N VAL A 812 20.62 -4.97 35.93
CA VAL A 812 22.00 -5.20 35.47
C VAL A 812 22.97 -4.21 36.13
N GLU A 813 22.59 -2.94 36.24
CA GLU A 813 23.41 -1.90 36.90
C GLU A 813 23.70 -2.23 38.37
N LEU A 814 22.69 -2.66 39.13
CA LEU A 814 22.86 -3.04 40.53
C LEU A 814 23.64 -4.35 40.70
N CYS A 815 23.43 -5.33 39.82
CA CYS A 815 24.24 -6.54 39.81
C CYS A 815 25.73 -6.21 39.60
N GLY A 816 26.05 -5.34 38.64
CA GLY A 816 27.42 -4.85 38.42
C GLY A 816 27.98 -4.14 39.66
N THR A 817 27.22 -3.18 40.21
CA THR A 817 27.63 -2.40 41.40
C THR A 817 27.90 -3.27 42.62
N LEU A 818 27.15 -4.37 42.80
CA LEU A 818 27.27 -5.28 43.95
C LEU A 818 28.22 -6.46 43.70
N GLY A 819 28.85 -6.53 42.52
CA GLY A 819 29.73 -7.62 42.13
C GLY A 819 29.03 -8.97 41.96
N LEU A 820 27.73 -8.96 41.66
CA LEU A 820 26.94 -10.17 41.42
C LEU A 820 27.03 -10.57 39.96
N ARG A 821 27.31 -11.84 39.69
CA ARG A 821 27.34 -12.38 38.33
C ARG A 821 26.04 -13.13 38.04
N VAL A 822 25.44 -12.83 36.89
CA VAL A 822 24.38 -13.63 36.30
C VAL A 822 24.95 -15.01 35.97
N ALA A 823 24.31 -16.07 36.51
CA ALA A 823 24.82 -17.44 36.41
C ALA A 823 24.78 -17.97 34.97
N ASP A 824 23.69 -17.71 34.25
CA ASP A 824 23.49 -18.12 32.86
C ASP A 824 24.16 -17.14 31.87
N PRO A 825 25.18 -17.57 31.10
CA PRO A 825 25.80 -16.73 30.07
C PRO A 825 24.84 -16.25 29.00
N GLU A 826 23.82 -17.05 28.65
CA GLU A 826 22.86 -16.71 27.60
C GLU A 826 21.90 -15.61 28.07
N ALA A 827 21.30 -15.77 29.27
CA ALA A 827 20.49 -14.72 29.89
C ALA A 827 21.29 -13.43 30.10
N ARG A 828 22.59 -13.52 30.44
CA ARG A 828 23.47 -12.34 30.56
C ARG A 828 23.64 -11.62 29.23
N ASP A 829 23.94 -12.33 28.16
CA ASP A 829 24.12 -11.74 26.84
C ASP A 829 22.80 -11.15 26.32
N LEU A 830 21.69 -11.87 26.51
CA LEU A 830 20.35 -11.39 26.18
C LEU A 830 19.99 -10.12 26.97
N SER A 831 20.30 -10.07 28.26
CA SER A 831 20.06 -8.90 29.11
C SER A 831 20.74 -7.64 28.57
N LEU A 832 21.96 -7.79 28.04
CA LEU A 832 22.64 -6.68 27.39
C LEU A 832 21.99 -6.37 26.04
N ARG A 833 21.75 -7.37 25.19
CA ARG A 833 21.14 -7.17 23.85
C ARG A 833 19.78 -6.47 23.87
N LEU A 834 18.95 -6.69 24.90
CA LEU A 834 17.63 -6.04 25.02
C LEU A 834 17.67 -4.59 25.52
N LEU A 835 18.84 -4.11 25.96
CA LEU A 835 19.03 -2.73 26.42
C LEU A 835 19.47 -1.81 25.27
N PRO A 836 18.95 -0.56 25.23
CA PRO A 836 19.42 0.45 24.30
C PRO A 836 20.93 0.66 24.38
N GLN A 837 21.57 0.96 23.26
CA GLN A 837 23.02 1.21 23.20
C GLN A 837 23.50 2.22 24.26
N ALA A 838 22.81 3.36 24.39
CA ALA A 838 23.16 4.41 25.36
C ALA A 838 23.09 3.93 26.83
N VAL A 839 22.26 2.92 27.13
CA VAL A 839 22.17 2.32 28.46
C VAL A 839 23.28 1.29 28.66
N ARG A 840 23.53 0.42 27.68
CA ARG A 840 24.63 -0.55 27.73
C ARG A 840 25.99 0.10 27.91
N GLU A 841 26.28 1.20 27.21
CA GLU A 841 27.56 1.90 27.32
C GLU A 841 27.80 2.46 28.73
N ARG A 842 26.72 2.78 29.45
CA ARG A 842 26.78 3.22 30.85
C ARG A 842 27.03 2.05 31.79
N VAL A 843 26.32 0.94 31.56
CA VAL A 843 26.38 -0.26 32.40
C VAL A 843 27.69 -1.03 32.20
N GLY A 844 28.21 -1.13 30.97
CA GLY A 844 29.44 -1.87 30.66
C GLY A 844 30.75 -1.17 31.06
N ARG A 845 30.69 0.08 31.55
CA ARG A 845 31.85 0.80 32.12
C ARG A 845 32.00 0.62 33.63
N GLY A 846 30.98 0.07 34.30
CA GLY A 846 31.00 -0.28 35.72
C GLY A 846 31.21 -1.77 35.91
#